data_AF-A0A5B1BB04-F1
#
_entry.id   AF-A0A5B1BB04-F1
#
_cell.length_a   1.000
_cell.length_b   1.000
_cell.length_c   1.000
_cell.angle_alpha   90.00
_cell.angle_beta   90.00
_cell.angle_gamma   90.00
#
_symmetry.space_group_name_H-M   'P 1'
#
loop_
_entity.id
_entity.type
_entity.pdbx_description
1 polymer ?
#
loop_
_entity_poly.entity_id
_entity_poly.type
_entity_poly.pdbx_seq_one_letter_code
_entity_poly.pdbx_strand_id
1 'polypeptide(L)'
;MKNIRLLLLLTFVYFSGYSQSSKTVTIGIVADKSTVETRSLLTELQNEIRSVVGQSANIVFKEVLENGFDNQTAKSNYQTLLNSNADIILAFGLVNTIMIDKEEQYPKPIILFGSANSDFYDFPDGQKNSGIANITYLIAPFSYRDDLDVFKALYDYNKVGIVIDDFISELLPIKKLFDEYFSKNGGSYELIPLQKDGSIPADLTDIDAIYLAAGFYLNDREFKTLVTNINAKKLPSFSAYSKEDVEKGILASNQPETNIDQFFRRIALNVEAIIDGTNPSELPMYINYKKKLSINYSTAKQIEFPLRYSMLASADFIGGENDIKEGTSYSIIDIMKGVVEKNLSLDVERKNIELSTQDVKTAKSSYLPNVTANANAVYLDPKVAEISNGANPEFSTSGNVTLEQVIYSEGAGANITISENIRKAQNETYNAAELDALLNASVAYFNALVLKTNAEIQNQNLQLTKKNLEIADQNFAAGESGKSDVLRFRSQLAQNTQSLINAENQKQQAFNAINQLMNNPIATEIDIDNAKISEGVFENYKYQDFLKILDDPKLRPTLIEFLVEEAKKNAPELKNIGYNMEATQRNYRLNNLGRFVPTVALQGQYNLAISESGKGTTVPTGFPTTPEGTYNVGVNLSLPIFQQNQRNINRQTAKIQEDQLLIQKENIELNIERNVNDILLDIINQIANIEISKVSEETAKESLDLTQNAYAQGAVPLIQLIDAQTNYLQAQLARATANYDYLLTSMQLERAIGYFFLMNDEASNQDFIQRATQYILNKN
;
A
#
# COMPACT_ATOMS: atom_id res chain seq x y z
N MET A 1 -6.81 -99.54 -31.19
CA MET A 1 -6.90 -100.22 -29.88
C MET A 1 -7.76 -99.36 -28.96
N LYS A 2 -8.80 -99.98 -28.37
CA LYS A 2 -9.64 -99.61 -27.21
C LYS A 2 -10.41 -98.26 -27.18
N ASN A 3 -11.71 -98.43 -27.43
CA ASN A 3 -12.92 -97.65 -27.18
C ASN A 3 -12.92 -96.67 -25.98
N ILE A 4 -13.71 -95.59 -26.11
CA ILE A 4 -14.87 -95.25 -25.25
C ILE A 4 -15.70 -94.13 -25.92
N ARG A 5 -17.03 -94.32 -25.97
CA ARG A 5 -18.07 -93.34 -26.33
C ARG A 5 -18.54 -92.65 -25.05
N LEU A 6 -18.89 -91.35 -25.08
CA LEU A 6 -20.21 -90.86 -24.66
C LEU A 6 -20.39 -89.35 -24.91
N LEU A 7 -21.63 -89.02 -25.29
CA LEU A 7 -22.26 -87.71 -25.47
C LEU A 7 -22.71 -87.14 -24.11
N LEU A 8 -22.62 -85.82 -23.86
CA LEU A 8 -23.32 -85.09 -22.77
C LEU A 8 -23.29 -83.58 -23.09
N LEU A 9 -24.34 -82.96 -23.63
CA LEU A 9 -25.54 -82.37 -22.98
C LEU A 9 -25.24 -81.27 -21.95
N LEU A 10 -25.37 -80.02 -22.43
CA LEU A 10 -25.36 -78.75 -21.69
C LEU A 10 -26.47 -78.70 -20.64
N THR A 11 -26.10 -78.41 -19.39
CA THR A 11 -27.01 -78.00 -18.32
C THR A 11 -26.73 -76.53 -17.98
N PHE A 12 -27.74 -75.69 -18.20
CA PHE A 12 -27.80 -74.28 -17.81
C PHE A 12 -28.16 -74.22 -16.33
N VAL A 13 -27.28 -73.68 -15.48
CA VAL A 13 -27.59 -73.39 -14.07
C VAL A 13 -28.13 -71.96 -13.99
N TYR A 14 -29.36 -71.84 -13.48
CA TYR A 14 -30.02 -70.60 -13.12
C TYR A 14 -29.19 -69.82 -12.10
N PHE A 15 -28.80 -68.58 -12.42
CA PHE A 15 -28.55 -67.54 -11.43
C PHE A 15 -29.78 -66.64 -11.41
N SER A 16 -30.63 -66.82 -10.41
CA SER A 16 -31.72 -65.91 -10.08
C SER A 16 -31.12 -64.60 -9.60
N GLY A 17 -30.87 -63.66 -10.52
CA GLY A 17 -30.68 -62.27 -10.16
C GLY A 17 -31.98 -61.75 -9.57
N TYR A 18 -32.04 -61.60 -8.25
CA TYR A 18 -33.08 -60.79 -7.62
C TYR A 18 -32.95 -59.37 -8.19
N SER A 19 -33.81 -59.03 -9.15
CA SER A 19 -34.12 -57.63 -9.42
C SER A 19 -34.81 -57.09 -8.17
N GLN A 20 -34.04 -56.41 -7.33
CA GLN A 20 -34.58 -55.64 -6.23
C GLN A 20 -35.41 -54.53 -6.88
N SER A 21 -36.74 -54.66 -6.81
CA SER A 21 -37.67 -53.57 -7.14
C SER A 21 -37.19 -52.32 -6.38
N SER A 22 -36.68 -51.31 -7.07
CA SER A 22 -36.25 -50.06 -6.44
C SER A 22 -37.41 -49.50 -5.63
N LYS A 23 -37.25 -49.46 -4.30
CA LYS A 23 -38.26 -48.92 -3.38
C LYS A 23 -38.53 -47.47 -3.80
N THR A 24 -39.78 -47.14 -4.13
CA THR A 24 -40.14 -45.74 -4.42
C THR A 24 -40.43 -45.06 -3.09
N VAL A 25 -39.75 -43.94 -2.83
CA VAL A 25 -39.88 -43.17 -1.59
C VAL A 25 -40.35 -41.77 -1.94
N THR A 26 -41.48 -41.37 -1.36
CA THR A 26 -42.10 -40.07 -1.58
C THR A 26 -41.72 -39.11 -0.47
N ILE A 27 -41.11 -37.98 -0.80
CA ILE A 27 -40.69 -36.97 0.18
C ILE A 27 -41.61 -35.75 0.08
N GLY A 28 -42.23 -35.37 1.20
CA GLY A 28 -42.97 -34.12 1.34
C GLY A 28 -42.08 -33.03 1.93
N ILE A 29 -42.21 -31.80 1.44
CA ILE A 29 -41.47 -30.64 1.95
C ILE A 29 -42.46 -29.58 2.41
N VAL A 30 -42.30 -29.09 3.65
CA VAL A 30 -42.95 -27.86 4.13
C VAL A 30 -41.92 -26.76 4.30
N ALA A 31 -42.26 -25.54 3.90
CA ALA A 31 -41.39 -24.37 3.99
C ALA A 31 -42.18 -23.15 4.52
N ASP A 32 -41.50 -22.19 5.14
CA ASP A 32 -42.19 -20.99 5.63
C ASP A 32 -42.60 -20.06 4.48
N LYS A 33 -41.69 -19.81 3.52
CA LYS A 33 -41.93 -18.95 2.37
C LYS A 33 -40.93 -19.23 1.24
N SER A 34 -41.39 -19.21 -0.01
CA SER A 34 -40.51 -19.33 -1.18
C SER A 34 -40.16 -17.99 -1.81
N THR A 35 -38.94 -17.51 -1.60
CA THR A 35 -38.29 -16.45 -2.38
C THR A 35 -37.57 -17.05 -3.60
N VAL A 36 -36.93 -16.23 -4.43
CA VAL A 36 -36.12 -16.74 -5.56
C VAL A 36 -34.94 -17.56 -5.03
N GLU A 37 -34.33 -17.06 -3.96
CA GLU A 37 -33.17 -17.60 -3.27
C GLU A 37 -33.53 -18.92 -2.57
N THR A 38 -34.60 -18.95 -1.77
CA THR A 38 -34.97 -20.19 -1.06
C THR A 38 -35.47 -21.30 -1.99
N ARG A 39 -36.04 -20.98 -3.15
CA ARG A 39 -36.37 -21.99 -4.18
C ARG A 39 -35.12 -22.61 -4.81
N SER A 40 -34.08 -21.81 -5.03
CA SER A 40 -32.79 -22.32 -5.52
C SER A 40 -32.20 -23.33 -4.53
N LEU A 41 -32.14 -22.95 -3.26
CA LEU A 41 -31.64 -23.80 -2.18
C LEU A 41 -32.42 -25.10 -2.03
N LEU A 42 -33.76 -25.06 -2.09
CA LEU A 42 -34.57 -26.28 -2.05
C LEU A 42 -34.34 -27.18 -3.28
N THR A 43 -34.07 -26.60 -4.44
CA THR A 43 -33.76 -27.35 -5.66
C THR A 43 -32.40 -28.05 -5.56
N GLU A 44 -31.40 -27.35 -5.03
CA GLU A 44 -30.07 -27.91 -4.74
C GLU A 44 -30.16 -29.07 -3.74
N LEU A 45 -30.90 -28.88 -2.63
CA LEU A 45 -31.14 -29.94 -1.66
C LEU A 45 -31.81 -31.17 -2.30
N GLN A 46 -32.84 -30.97 -3.14
CA GLN A 46 -33.50 -32.07 -3.85
C GLN A 46 -32.54 -32.82 -4.76
N ASN A 47 -31.64 -32.11 -5.45
CA ASN A 47 -30.64 -32.71 -6.32
C ASN A 47 -29.59 -33.48 -5.52
N GLU A 48 -29.13 -32.94 -4.39
CA GLU A 48 -28.19 -33.61 -3.51
C GLU A 48 -28.79 -34.90 -2.94
N ILE A 49 -30.05 -34.87 -2.48
CA ILE A 49 -30.78 -36.08 -2.03
C ILE A 49 -30.84 -37.13 -3.14
N ARG A 50 -31.15 -36.76 -4.39
CA ARG A 50 -31.16 -37.70 -5.51
C ARG A 50 -29.78 -38.28 -5.79
N SER A 51 -28.73 -37.46 -5.67
CA SER A 51 -27.35 -37.87 -5.91
C SER A 51 -26.86 -38.86 -4.85
N VAL A 52 -27.12 -38.56 -3.57
CA VAL A 52 -26.68 -39.39 -2.43
C VAL A 52 -27.41 -40.72 -2.40
N VAL A 53 -28.75 -40.70 -2.49
CA VAL A 53 -29.56 -41.92 -2.44
C VAL A 53 -29.30 -42.81 -3.66
N GLY A 54 -28.99 -42.21 -4.81
CA GLY A 54 -28.54 -42.94 -6.00
C GLY A 54 -29.49 -44.05 -6.44
N GLN A 55 -28.98 -45.29 -6.53
CA GLN A 55 -29.77 -46.46 -6.94
C GLN A 55 -30.52 -47.16 -5.77
N SER A 56 -30.33 -46.71 -4.53
CA SER A 56 -30.92 -47.34 -3.34
C SER A 56 -32.45 -47.20 -3.29
N ALA A 57 -32.99 -46.10 -3.82
CA ALA A 57 -34.43 -45.86 -3.94
C ALA A 57 -34.76 -44.87 -5.06
N ASN A 58 -35.98 -44.96 -5.63
CA ASN A 58 -36.48 -43.95 -6.55
C ASN A 58 -37.17 -42.82 -5.75
N ILE A 59 -36.57 -41.63 -5.74
CA ILE A 59 -37.06 -40.48 -4.96
C ILE A 59 -38.08 -39.66 -5.76
N VAL A 60 -39.28 -39.50 -5.19
CA VAL A 60 -40.33 -38.64 -5.73
C VAL A 60 -40.62 -37.51 -4.74
N PHE A 61 -40.37 -36.26 -5.14
CA PHE A 61 -40.72 -35.09 -4.32
C PHE A 61 -42.15 -34.64 -4.61
N LYS A 62 -42.87 -34.29 -3.56
CA LYS A 62 -44.14 -33.56 -3.67
C LYS A 62 -43.89 -32.08 -3.88
N GLU A 63 -44.94 -31.37 -4.30
CA GLU A 63 -44.96 -29.91 -4.29
C GLU A 63 -44.66 -29.39 -2.88
N VAL A 64 -43.83 -28.35 -2.81
CA VAL A 64 -43.46 -27.70 -1.55
C VAL A 64 -44.68 -26.96 -1.03
N LEU A 65 -45.08 -27.25 0.21
CA LEU A 65 -46.22 -26.57 0.85
C LEU A 65 -45.72 -25.41 1.71
N GLU A 66 -46.13 -24.19 1.34
CA GLU A 66 -45.73 -22.96 2.01
C GLU A 66 -46.76 -22.52 3.05
N ASN A 67 -46.29 -22.02 4.21
CA ASN A 67 -47.17 -21.55 5.27
C ASN A 67 -47.31 -20.02 5.37
N GLY A 68 -46.44 -19.24 4.70
CA GLY A 68 -46.49 -17.77 4.72
C GLY A 68 -46.20 -17.15 6.09
N PHE A 69 -45.45 -17.84 6.95
CA PHE A 69 -45.25 -17.55 8.37
C PHE A 69 -46.53 -17.68 9.23
N ASP A 70 -47.58 -18.33 8.73
CA ASP A 70 -48.81 -18.56 9.48
C ASP A 70 -48.84 -19.95 10.14
N ASN A 71 -48.99 -19.98 11.46
CA ASN A 71 -48.96 -21.22 12.25
C ASN A 71 -50.14 -22.16 11.94
N GLN A 72 -51.32 -21.62 11.63
CA GLN A 72 -52.49 -22.44 11.29
C GLN A 72 -52.29 -23.15 9.94
N THR A 73 -51.77 -22.41 8.96
CA THR A 73 -51.42 -22.90 7.64
C THR A 73 -50.30 -23.94 7.73
N ALA A 74 -49.27 -23.70 8.55
CA ALA A 74 -48.21 -24.68 8.82
C ALA A 74 -48.80 -26.01 9.33
N LYS A 75 -49.70 -25.94 10.31
CA LYS A 75 -50.37 -27.13 10.86
C LYS A 75 -51.22 -27.85 9.82
N SER A 76 -51.96 -27.12 8.99
CA SER A 76 -52.75 -27.67 7.89
C SER A 76 -51.86 -28.37 6.84
N ASN A 77 -50.73 -27.76 6.47
CA ASN A 77 -49.76 -28.33 5.53
C ASN A 77 -49.14 -29.62 6.08
N TYR A 78 -48.75 -29.63 7.36
CA TYR A 78 -48.23 -30.82 8.03
C TYR A 78 -49.27 -31.96 8.07
N GLN A 79 -50.51 -31.66 8.45
CA GLN A 79 -51.61 -32.65 8.42
C GLN A 79 -51.88 -33.18 7.01
N THR A 80 -51.76 -32.34 5.99
CA THR A 80 -51.89 -32.74 4.58
C THR A 80 -50.82 -33.76 4.21
N LEU A 81 -49.56 -33.56 4.61
CA LEU A 81 -48.49 -34.53 4.36
C LEU A 81 -48.66 -35.83 5.16
N LEU A 82 -49.10 -35.76 6.42
CA LEU A 82 -49.40 -36.94 7.23
C LEU A 82 -50.49 -37.82 6.59
N ASN A 83 -51.55 -37.21 6.06
CA ASN A 83 -52.65 -37.92 5.41
C ASN A 83 -52.37 -38.34 3.96
N SER A 84 -51.21 -37.99 3.42
CA SER A 84 -50.81 -38.31 2.07
C SER A 84 -49.89 -39.55 1.99
N ASN A 85 -49.50 -39.99 0.80
CA ASN A 85 -48.50 -41.04 0.60
C ASN A 85 -47.03 -40.60 0.80
N ALA A 86 -46.76 -39.47 1.47
CA ALA A 86 -45.39 -39.08 1.82
C ALA A 86 -44.81 -40.08 2.83
N ASP A 87 -43.60 -40.59 2.57
CA ASP A 87 -42.85 -41.51 3.42
C ASP A 87 -41.93 -40.76 4.39
N ILE A 88 -41.38 -39.61 3.97
CA ILE A 88 -40.51 -38.74 4.77
C ILE A 88 -41.00 -37.30 4.65
N ILE A 89 -40.96 -36.54 5.75
CA ILE A 89 -41.29 -35.12 5.77
C ILE A 89 -40.02 -34.31 6.07
N LEU A 90 -39.66 -33.42 5.15
CA LEU A 90 -38.63 -32.42 5.33
C LEU A 90 -39.30 -31.10 5.75
N ALA A 91 -39.01 -30.65 6.96
CA ALA A 91 -39.61 -29.45 7.52
C ALA A 91 -38.57 -28.34 7.62
N PHE A 92 -38.69 -27.37 6.72
CA PHE A 92 -37.79 -26.24 6.60
C PHE A 92 -38.44 -24.97 7.16
N GLY A 93 -37.71 -24.22 7.99
CA GLY A 93 -38.13 -22.90 8.44
C GLY A 93 -38.63 -22.85 9.89
N LEU A 94 -38.70 -21.64 10.42
CA LEU A 94 -39.05 -21.30 11.80
C LEU A 94 -40.44 -21.79 12.21
N VAL A 95 -41.48 -21.45 11.44
CA VAL A 95 -42.87 -21.76 11.83
C VAL A 95 -43.10 -23.25 11.80
N ASN A 96 -42.61 -23.93 10.77
CA ASN A 96 -42.69 -25.39 10.69
C ASN A 96 -41.98 -26.06 11.87
N THR A 97 -40.79 -25.59 12.24
CA THR A 97 -40.01 -26.18 13.34
C THR A 97 -40.72 -26.00 14.69
N ILE A 98 -41.17 -24.78 15.01
CA ILE A 98 -41.89 -24.50 16.27
C ILE A 98 -43.23 -25.23 16.34
N MET A 99 -43.94 -25.32 15.22
CA MET A 99 -45.26 -25.95 15.18
C MET A 99 -45.14 -27.47 15.37
N ILE A 100 -44.22 -28.11 14.64
CA ILE A 100 -44.02 -29.56 14.71
C ILE A 100 -43.44 -29.97 16.06
N ASP A 101 -42.49 -29.20 16.62
CA ASP A 101 -41.88 -29.49 17.92
C ASP A 101 -42.89 -29.59 19.08
N LYS A 102 -44.04 -28.92 18.94
CA LYS A 102 -45.14 -28.97 19.93
C LYS A 102 -46.03 -30.22 19.81
N GLU A 103 -45.84 -31.06 18.80
CA GLU A 103 -46.64 -32.27 18.62
C GLU A 103 -46.11 -33.40 19.51
N GLU A 104 -47.02 -34.17 20.12
CA GLU A 104 -46.64 -35.22 21.08
C GLU A 104 -46.18 -36.52 20.40
N GLN A 105 -46.58 -36.73 19.14
CA GLN A 105 -46.31 -37.94 18.38
C GLN A 105 -46.03 -37.63 16.91
N TYR A 106 -45.11 -38.39 16.34
CA TYR A 106 -44.66 -38.24 14.95
C TYR A 106 -44.97 -39.52 14.16
N PRO A 107 -46.10 -39.60 13.44
CA PRO A 107 -46.50 -40.82 12.72
C PRO A 107 -45.60 -41.18 11.55
N LYS A 108 -44.81 -40.21 11.04
CA LYS A 108 -43.91 -40.36 9.90
C LYS A 108 -42.52 -39.81 10.25
N PRO A 109 -41.44 -40.35 9.66
CA PRO A 109 -40.10 -39.78 9.77
C PRO A 109 -40.05 -38.31 9.36
N ILE A 110 -39.55 -37.46 10.26
CA ILE A 110 -39.42 -36.02 10.05
C ILE A 110 -37.98 -35.58 10.28
N ILE A 111 -37.47 -34.73 9.39
CA ILE A 111 -36.22 -33.99 9.57
C ILE A 111 -36.58 -32.50 9.68
N LEU A 112 -36.38 -31.92 10.85
CA LEU A 112 -36.51 -30.48 11.07
C LEU A 112 -35.17 -29.78 10.81
N PHE A 113 -35.15 -28.71 10.02
CA PHE A 113 -33.92 -27.96 9.73
C PHE A 113 -34.16 -26.50 9.35
N GLY A 114 -33.08 -25.71 9.38
CA GLY A 114 -33.03 -24.31 8.94
C GLY A 114 -33.12 -23.29 10.08
N SER A 115 -33.95 -23.52 11.09
CA SER A 115 -34.20 -22.58 12.19
C SER A 115 -34.03 -23.16 13.59
N ALA A 116 -33.88 -24.49 13.71
CA ALA A 116 -33.57 -25.14 14.98
C ALA A 116 -32.14 -24.77 15.39
N ASN A 117 -31.99 -24.00 16.47
CA ASN A 117 -30.68 -23.61 17.01
C ASN A 117 -30.57 -23.95 18.51
N SER A 118 -29.36 -23.94 19.04
CA SER A 118 -29.12 -24.26 20.46
C SER A 118 -29.65 -23.20 21.44
N ASP A 119 -30.09 -22.02 20.96
CA ASP A 119 -30.53 -20.96 21.87
C ASP A 119 -31.96 -21.16 22.39
N PHE A 120 -32.81 -21.83 21.61
CA PHE A 120 -34.21 -22.09 21.96
C PHE A 120 -34.50 -23.56 22.29
N TYR A 121 -33.61 -24.47 21.91
CA TYR A 121 -33.75 -25.90 22.17
C TYR A 121 -32.80 -26.35 23.29
N ASP A 122 -33.38 -26.72 24.42
CA ASP A 122 -32.66 -27.11 25.64
C ASP A 122 -32.36 -28.62 25.62
N PHE A 123 -31.40 -29.03 24.77
CA PHE A 123 -30.89 -30.41 24.77
C PHE A 123 -29.81 -30.56 25.86
N PRO A 124 -29.84 -31.61 26.70
CA PRO A 124 -28.77 -31.94 27.61
C PRO A 124 -27.38 -31.91 26.96
N ASP A 125 -26.40 -31.33 27.66
CA ASP A 125 -25.03 -31.21 27.18
C ASP A 125 -24.48 -32.56 26.69
N GLY A 126 -24.03 -32.58 25.43
CA GLY A 126 -23.44 -33.76 24.80
C GLY A 126 -24.42 -34.77 24.20
N GLN A 127 -25.73 -34.50 24.24
CA GLN A 127 -26.71 -35.26 23.47
C GLN A 127 -26.40 -35.15 21.97
N LYS A 128 -26.37 -36.28 21.23
CA LYS A 128 -25.99 -36.30 19.80
C LYS A 128 -27.16 -36.56 18.85
N ASN A 129 -28.26 -37.09 19.36
CA ASN A 129 -29.44 -37.51 18.61
C ASN A 129 -30.71 -37.07 19.35
N SER A 130 -31.88 -37.06 18.70
CA SER A 130 -33.09 -36.50 19.33
C SER A 130 -33.62 -37.38 20.46
N GLY A 131 -33.45 -38.70 20.37
CA GLY A 131 -34.08 -39.66 21.29
C GLY A 131 -35.60 -39.72 21.19
N ILE A 132 -36.22 -38.97 20.26
CA ILE A 132 -37.67 -38.90 20.07
C ILE A 132 -38.04 -39.67 18.80
N ALA A 133 -38.91 -40.65 18.93
CA ALA A 133 -39.28 -41.54 17.83
C ALA A 133 -39.76 -40.75 16.61
N ASN A 134 -39.22 -41.10 15.43
CA ASN A 134 -39.60 -40.56 14.12
C ASN A 134 -39.32 -39.08 13.89
N ILE A 135 -38.56 -38.40 14.74
CA ILE A 135 -38.11 -37.02 14.47
C ILE A 135 -36.62 -36.84 14.74
N THR A 136 -35.96 -36.05 13.90
CA THR A 136 -34.60 -35.55 14.16
C THR A 136 -34.51 -34.05 13.89
N TYR A 137 -33.61 -33.39 14.60
CA TYR A 137 -33.37 -31.95 14.50
C TYR A 137 -31.99 -31.72 13.92
N LEU A 138 -31.89 -31.05 12.79
CA LEU A 138 -30.60 -30.60 12.29
C LEU A 138 -30.32 -29.21 12.84
N ILE A 139 -29.56 -29.16 13.94
CA ILE A 139 -29.25 -27.93 14.67
C ILE A 139 -28.32 -27.07 13.82
N ALA A 140 -28.78 -25.85 13.56
CA ALA A 140 -28.05 -24.84 12.82
C ALA A 140 -26.78 -24.41 13.59
N PRO A 141 -25.70 -24.06 12.88
CA PRO A 141 -24.42 -23.66 13.50
C PRO A 141 -24.47 -22.34 14.28
N PHE A 142 -25.48 -21.51 14.05
CA PHE A 142 -25.53 -20.16 14.60
C PHE A 142 -26.11 -20.14 16.03
N SER A 143 -25.57 -19.24 16.85
CA SER A 143 -26.02 -18.97 18.22
C SER A 143 -25.95 -17.46 18.42
N TYR A 144 -27.08 -16.84 18.73
CA TYR A 144 -27.20 -15.43 19.04
C TYR A 144 -26.35 -15.06 20.27
N ARG A 145 -26.26 -15.95 21.27
CA ARG A 145 -25.44 -15.70 22.47
C ARG A 145 -23.94 -15.68 22.13
N ASP A 146 -23.48 -16.69 21.38
CA ASP A 146 -22.07 -16.80 21.00
C ASP A 146 -21.64 -15.66 20.09
N ASP A 147 -22.52 -15.25 19.18
CA ASP A 147 -22.28 -14.14 18.27
C ASP A 147 -22.18 -12.82 19.03
N LEU A 148 -23.07 -12.56 20.00
CA LEU A 148 -22.99 -11.37 20.84
C LEU A 148 -21.72 -11.35 21.70
N ASP A 149 -21.25 -12.51 22.19
CA ASP A 149 -19.98 -12.62 22.92
C ASP A 149 -18.78 -12.26 22.03
N VAL A 150 -18.75 -12.81 20.81
CA VAL A 150 -17.69 -12.49 19.83
C VAL A 150 -17.77 -11.03 19.40
N PHE A 151 -18.98 -10.50 19.21
CA PHE A 151 -19.17 -9.11 18.84
C PHE A 151 -18.73 -8.16 19.96
N LYS A 152 -19.04 -8.48 21.22
CA LYS A 152 -18.61 -7.71 22.40
C LYS A 152 -17.09 -7.73 22.56
N ALA A 153 -16.44 -8.87 22.25
CA ALA A 153 -14.99 -8.98 22.24
C ALA A 153 -14.34 -8.17 21.10
N LEU A 154 -15.00 -8.10 19.94
CA LEU A 154 -14.59 -7.30 18.79
C LEU A 154 -14.74 -5.80 19.08
N TYR A 155 -15.87 -5.39 19.63
CA TYR A 155 -16.24 -4.02 19.94
C TYR A 155 -17.00 -3.92 21.28
N ASP A 156 -16.45 -3.16 22.22
CA ASP A 156 -17.00 -3.02 23.57
C ASP A 156 -18.21 -2.06 23.61
N TYR A 157 -19.34 -2.44 23.00
CA TYR A 157 -20.56 -1.62 22.91
C TYR A 157 -21.31 -1.52 24.25
N ASN A 158 -21.95 -0.39 24.57
CA ASN A 158 -22.81 -0.29 25.76
C ASN A 158 -24.27 -0.63 25.45
N LYS A 159 -24.76 -0.22 24.28
CA LYS A 159 -26.12 -0.54 23.80
C LYS A 159 -26.09 -1.02 22.36
N VAL A 160 -26.63 -2.22 22.11
CA VAL A 160 -26.71 -2.82 20.77
C VAL A 160 -28.15 -2.83 20.25
N GLY A 161 -28.34 -2.35 19.02
CA GLY A 161 -29.59 -2.47 18.29
C GLY A 161 -29.68 -3.84 17.65
N ILE A 162 -30.64 -4.66 18.06
CA ILE A 162 -30.85 -6.00 17.51
C ILE A 162 -31.95 -5.91 16.47
N VAL A 163 -31.56 -5.98 15.20
CA VAL A 163 -32.50 -5.97 14.07
C VAL A 163 -33.13 -7.34 13.96
N ILE A 164 -34.47 -7.38 14.05
CA ILE A 164 -35.25 -8.61 14.02
C ILE A 164 -36.46 -8.47 13.10
N ASP A 165 -36.82 -9.56 12.41
CA ASP A 165 -38.05 -9.60 11.61
C ASP A 165 -39.26 -9.59 12.55
N ASP A 166 -40.27 -8.77 12.24
CA ASP A 166 -41.47 -8.59 13.08
C ASP A 166 -42.11 -9.92 13.50
N PHE A 167 -42.22 -10.87 12.56
CA PHE A 167 -42.85 -12.17 12.80
C PHE A 167 -42.06 -13.07 13.75
N ILE A 168 -40.74 -12.92 13.86
CA ILE A 168 -39.92 -13.76 14.74
C ILE A 168 -40.19 -13.40 16.21
N SER A 169 -40.40 -12.11 16.49
CA SER A 169 -40.65 -11.60 17.85
C SER A 169 -41.94 -12.16 18.49
N GLU A 170 -42.92 -12.55 17.66
CA GLU A 170 -44.18 -13.15 18.10
C GLU A 170 -44.09 -14.67 18.30
N LEU A 171 -43.17 -15.33 17.60
CA LEU A 171 -43.08 -16.79 17.53
C LEU A 171 -42.06 -17.40 18.50
N LEU A 172 -40.95 -16.72 18.73
CA LEU A 172 -39.89 -17.16 19.62
C LEU A 172 -39.79 -16.27 20.86
N PRO A 173 -39.34 -16.79 22.02
CA PRO A 173 -39.13 -16.01 23.23
C PRO A 173 -37.84 -15.16 23.15
N ILE A 174 -37.64 -14.42 22.06
CA ILE A 174 -36.46 -13.61 21.76
C ILE A 174 -36.16 -12.61 22.87
N LYS A 175 -37.21 -11.93 23.37
CA LYS A 175 -37.06 -10.96 24.46
C LYS A 175 -36.51 -11.62 25.72
N LYS A 176 -36.98 -12.83 26.06
CA LYS A 176 -36.48 -13.60 27.21
C LYS A 176 -35.01 -13.97 27.01
N LEU A 177 -34.65 -14.44 25.81
CA LEU A 177 -33.26 -14.78 25.44
C LEU A 177 -32.30 -13.61 25.69
N PHE A 178 -32.61 -12.42 25.14
CA PHE A 178 -31.75 -11.26 25.27
C PHE A 178 -31.80 -10.65 26.68
N ASP A 179 -32.97 -10.60 27.33
CA ASP A 179 -33.07 -10.18 28.75
C ASP A 179 -32.13 -11.04 29.64
N GLU A 180 -32.13 -12.35 29.45
CA GLU A 180 -31.24 -13.27 30.18
C GLU A 180 -29.76 -13.04 29.84
N TYR A 181 -29.40 -12.88 28.56
CA TYR A 181 -28.04 -12.62 28.11
C TYR A 181 -27.47 -11.31 28.69
N PHE A 182 -28.16 -10.19 28.48
CA PHE A 182 -27.70 -8.87 28.92
C PHE A 182 -27.72 -8.71 30.44
N SER A 183 -28.60 -9.42 31.16
CA SER A 183 -28.58 -9.45 32.63
C SER A 183 -27.30 -10.08 33.21
N LYS A 184 -26.65 -10.99 32.47
CA LYS A 184 -25.44 -11.70 32.90
C LYS A 184 -24.16 -11.06 32.39
N ASN A 185 -24.16 -10.59 31.14
CA ASN A 185 -22.95 -10.18 30.44
C ASN A 185 -22.72 -8.65 30.40
N GLY A 186 -23.68 -7.86 30.90
CA GLY A 186 -23.61 -6.41 30.94
C GLY A 186 -23.93 -5.74 29.60
N GLY A 187 -24.25 -4.44 29.63
CA GLY A 187 -24.76 -3.69 28.49
C GLY A 187 -26.30 -3.71 28.42
N SER A 188 -26.84 -3.13 27.35
CA SER A 188 -28.28 -3.08 27.07
C SER A 188 -28.55 -3.34 25.59
N TYR A 189 -29.80 -3.63 25.26
CA TYR A 189 -30.21 -3.84 23.88
C TYR A 189 -31.52 -3.14 23.58
N GLU A 190 -31.75 -2.91 22.29
CA GLU A 190 -33.02 -2.43 21.76
C GLU A 190 -33.42 -3.29 20.57
N LEU A 191 -34.65 -3.82 20.57
CA LEU A 191 -35.16 -4.57 19.43
C LEU A 191 -35.61 -3.59 18.35
N ILE A 192 -35.05 -3.74 17.16
CA ILE A 192 -35.36 -2.92 16.00
C ILE A 192 -36.17 -3.77 15.02
N PRO A 193 -37.45 -3.47 14.80
CA PRO A 193 -38.25 -4.18 13.82
C PRO A 193 -37.75 -3.90 12.39
N LEU A 194 -37.48 -4.97 11.63
CA LEU A 194 -37.16 -4.89 10.21
C LEU A 194 -38.44 -4.78 9.39
N GLN A 195 -38.60 -3.69 8.64
CA GLN A 195 -39.77 -3.50 7.79
C GLN A 195 -39.71 -4.39 6.55
N LYS A 196 -40.88 -4.68 5.95
CA LYS A 196 -41.01 -5.57 4.78
C LYS A 196 -40.25 -5.11 3.53
N ASP A 197 -39.89 -3.82 3.45
CA ASP A 197 -39.09 -3.24 2.36
C ASP A 197 -37.58 -3.24 2.67
N GLY A 198 -37.16 -3.89 3.76
CA GLY A 198 -35.78 -3.92 4.23
C GLY A 198 -35.33 -2.65 4.95
N SER A 199 -36.24 -1.69 5.18
CA SER A 199 -35.90 -0.47 5.93
C SER A 199 -35.91 -0.73 7.44
N ILE A 200 -35.04 -0.01 8.14
CA ILE A 200 -35.05 0.11 9.60
C ILE A 200 -35.43 1.57 9.97
N PRO A 201 -36.00 1.80 11.16
CA PRO A 201 -36.30 3.15 11.64
C PRO A 201 -35.10 4.10 11.47
N ALA A 202 -35.36 5.31 10.97
CA ALA A 202 -34.30 6.30 10.71
C ALA A 202 -33.64 6.81 12.00
N ASP A 203 -34.37 6.77 13.12
CA ASP A 203 -33.89 7.19 14.43
C ASP A 203 -33.26 5.99 15.16
N LEU A 204 -31.93 5.95 15.14
CA LEU A 204 -31.09 4.99 15.88
C LEU A 204 -30.27 5.76 16.93
N THR A 205 -30.90 6.73 17.60
CA THR A 205 -30.26 7.51 18.67
C THR A 205 -29.99 6.60 19.88
N ASP A 206 -28.84 6.79 20.53
CA ASP A 206 -28.36 5.95 21.66
C ASP A 206 -28.15 4.46 21.33
N ILE A 207 -27.63 4.12 20.14
CA ILE A 207 -27.16 2.77 19.81
C ILE A 207 -25.69 2.85 19.37
N ASP A 208 -24.85 1.97 19.92
CA ASP A 208 -23.41 1.94 19.63
C ASP A 208 -23.05 0.93 18.53
N ALA A 209 -23.90 -0.07 18.30
CA ALA A 209 -23.64 -1.18 17.40
C ALA A 209 -24.94 -1.85 16.92
N ILE A 210 -24.90 -2.52 15.78
CA ILE A 210 -26.05 -3.24 15.21
C ILE A 210 -25.75 -4.74 15.15
N TYR A 211 -26.62 -5.55 15.74
CA TYR A 211 -26.63 -7.00 15.54
C TYR A 211 -27.79 -7.38 14.63
N LEU A 212 -27.47 -7.96 13.48
CA LEU A 212 -28.44 -8.36 12.47
C LEU A 212 -28.86 -9.81 12.71
N ALA A 213 -29.96 -9.98 13.44
CA ALA A 213 -30.61 -11.27 13.71
C ALA A 213 -31.78 -11.55 12.75
N ALA A 214 -31.86 -10.81 11.64
CA ALA A 214 -32.93 -10.85 10.63
C ALA A 214 -32.42 -10.61 9.21
N GLY A 215 -33.31 -10.77 8.23
CA GLY A 215 -33.04 -10.41 6.85
C GLY A 215 -32.67 -11.59 5.93
N PHE A 216 -32.79 -12.83 6.41
CA PHE A 216 -32.60 -14.05 5.61
C PHE A 216 -33.50 -14.10 4.35
N TYR A 217 -34.66 -13.43 4.39
CA TYR A 217 -35.63 -13.40 3.29
C TYR A 217 -35.59 -12.11 2.45
N LEU A 218 -34.66 -11.19 2.73
CA LEU A 218 -34.46 -9.99 1.91
C LEU A 218 -33.82 -10.36 0.58
N ASN A 219 -34.22 -9.69 -0.49
CA ASN A 219 -33.46 -9.77 -1.74
C ASN A 219 -32.21 -8.89 -1.68
N ASP A 220 -31.27 -9.09 -2.61
CA ASP A 220 -29.99 -8.37 -2.64
C ASP A 220 -30.14 -6.83 -2.63
N ARG A 221 -31.18 -6.29 -3.28
CA ARG A 221 -31.41 -4.84 -3.33
C ARG A 221 -31.84 -4.31 -1.97
N GLU A 222 -32.76 -4.99 -1.31
CA GLU A 222 -33.24 -4.65 0.04
C GLU A 222 -32.11 -4.76 1.06
N PHE A 223 -31.36 -5.87 1.03
CA PHE A 223 -30.21 -6.09 1.91
C PHE A 223 -29.14 -4.99 1.74
N LYS A 224 -28.78 -4.65 0.50
CA LYS A 224 -27.82 -3.57 0.24
C LYS A 224 -28.30 -2.21 0.75
N THR A 225 -29.60 -1.95 0.67
CA THR A 225 -30.20 -0.71 1.21
C THR A 225 -30.06 -0.66 2.73
N LEU A 226 -30.35 -1.77 3.42
CA LEU A 226 -30.17 -1.92 4.86
C LEU A 226 -28.72 -1.65 5.29
N VAL A 227 -27.76 -2.35 4.66
CA VAL A 227 -26.32 -2.21 4.96
C VAL A 227 -25.84 -0.78 4.73
N THR A 228 -26.25 -0.15 3.63
CA THR A 228 -25.87 1.24 3.30
C THR A 228 -26.34 2.20 4.40
N ASN A 229 -27.56 2.03 4.90
CA ASN A 229 -28.12 2.87 5.96
C ASN A 229 -27.39 2.67 7.31
N ILE A 230 -27.00 1.43 7.62
CA ILE A 230 -26.21 1.12 8.83
C ILE A 230 -24.82 1.75 8.74
N ASN A 231 -24.10 1.52 7.64
CA ASN A 231 -22.73 2.00 7.46
C ASN A 231 -22.66 3.53 7.38
N ALA A 232 -23.68 4.19 6.80
CA ALA A 232 -23.77 5.66 6.78
C ALA A 232 -23.83 6.30 8.18
N LYS A 233 -24.29 5.55 9.19
CA LYS A 233 -24.30 5.98 10.60
C LYS A 233 -23.01 5.62 11.35
N LYS A 234 -22.01 5.01 10.67
CA LYS A 234 -20.75 4.54 11.25
C LYS A 234 -20.92 3.54 12.41
N LEU A 235 -21.99 2.75 12.38
CA LEU A 235 -22.25 1.76 13.42
C LEU A 235 -21.56 0.43 13.06
N PRO A 236 -20.73 -0.15 13.95
CA PRO A 236 -20.26 -1.52 13.83
C PRO A 236 -21.44 -2.46 13.68
N SER A 237 -21.39 -3.35 12.69
CA SER A 237 -22.48 -4.28 12.38
C SER A 237 -22.01 -5.74 12.44
N PHE A 238 -22.87 -6.63 12.93
CA PHE A 238 -22.53 -8.04 13.05
C PHE A 238 -23.71 -8.91 12.62
N SER A 239 -23.49 -9.86 11.71
CA SER A 239 -24.56 -10.73 11.19
C SER A 239 -24.63 -12.08 11.90
N ALA A 240 -25.85 -12.57 12.09
CA ALA A 240 -26.14 -13.90 12.61
C ALA A 240 -26.10 -15.03 11.56
N TYR A 241 -26.14 -14.73 10.25
CA TYR A 241 -26.44 -15.76 9.24
C TYR A 241 -25.27 -16.25 8.42
N SER A 242 -24.51 -15.35 7.78
CA SER A 242 -23.51 -15.82 6.81
C SER A 242 -22.27 -14.94 6.69
N LYS A 243 -21.22 -15.53 6.11
CA LYS A 243 -20.06 -14.81 5.57
C LYS A 243 -20.44 -13.91 4.38
N GLU A 244 -21.46 -14.29 3.61
CA GLU A 244 -21.96 -13.52 2.47
C GLU A 244 -22.50 -12.15 2.90
N ASP A 245 -23.09 -12.05 4.09
CA ASP A 245 -23.52 -10.76 4.66
C ASP A 245 -22.34 -9.81 4.87
N VAL A 246 -21.20 -10.37 5.28
CA VAL A 246 -19.94 -9.63 5.46
C VAL A 246 -19.42 -9.19 4.09
N GLU A 247 -19.46 -10.04 3.07
CA GLU A 247 -19.14 -9.69 1.67
C GLU A 247 -20.05 -8.58 1.12
N LYS A 248 -21.32 -8.57 1.52
CA LYS A 248 -22.31 -7.55 1.16
C LYS A 248 -22.20 -6.25 1.98
N GLY A 249 -21.27 -6.17 2.92
CA GLY A 249 -20.87 -4.93 3.59
C GLY A 249 -21.19 -4.82 5.08
N ILE A 250 -21.67 -5.89 5.73
CA ILE A 250 -21.70 -5.97 7.21
C ILE A 250 -20.25 -6.06 7.73
N LEU A 251 -19.96 -5.47 8.89
CA LEU A 251 -18.60 -5.43 9.44
C LEU A 251 -18.09 -6.83 9.78
N ALA A 252 -18.87 -7.66 10.47
CA ALA A 252 -18.39 -8.98 10.90
C ALA A 252 -19.49 -10.04 11.00
N SER A 253 -19.06 -11.30 11.05
CA SER A 253 -19.92 -12.47 11.33
C SER A 253 -19.05 -13.56 11.94
N ASN A 254 -19.60 -14.37 12.85
CA ASN A 254 -18.90 -15.54 13.41
C ASN A 254 -19.46 -16.87 12.87
N GLN A 255 -20.13 -16.78 11.73
CA GLN A 255 -20.69 -17.95 11.06
C GLN A 255 -19.59 -18.73 10.35
N PRO A 256 -19.65 -20.07 10.35
CA PRO A 256 -18.70 -20.90 9.63
C PRO A 256 -18.72 -20.54 8.14
N GLU A 257 -17.59 -20.78 7.46
CA GLU A 257 -17.51 -20.72 6.01
C GLU A 257 -18.45 -21.82 5.45
N THR A 258 -19.64 -21.41 5.02
CA THR A 258 -20.70 -22.34 4.61
C THR A 258 -20.40 -22.87 3.23
N ASN A 259 -20.00 -24.14 3.14
CA ASN A 259 -20.34 -24.93 1.98
C ASN A 259 -21.75 -25.51 2.22
N ILE A 260 -22.80 -24.84 1.69
CA ILE A 260 -24.20 -25.26 1.81
C ILE A 260 -24.39 -26.73 1.40
N ASP A 261 -23.52 -27.23 0.51
CA ASP A 261 -23.44 -28.62 0.09
C ASP A 261 -23.18 -29.57 1.27
N GLN A 262 -22.38 -29.22 2.27
CA GLN A 262 -22.16 -30.09 3.43
C GLN A 262 -23.41 -30.24 4.29
N PHE A 263 -24.19 -29.15 4.43
CA PHE A 263 -25.45 -29.18 5.15
C PHE A 263 -26.49 -30.00 4.37
N PHE A 264 -26.61 -29.79 3.06
CA PHE A 264 -27.48 -30.58 2.19
C PHE A 264 -27.06 -32.05 2.11
N ARG A 265 -25.76 -32.33 2.06
CA ARG A 265 -25.20 -33.68 2.12
C ARG A 265 -25.60 -34.37 3.41
N ARG A 266 -25.54 -33.67 4.56
CA ARG A 266 -25.99 -34.24 5.84
C ARG A 266 -27.47 -34.57 5.81
N ILE A 267 -28.32 -33.68 5.30
CA ILE A 267 -29.76 -33.96 5.15
C ILE A 267 -29.96 -35.18 4.25
N ALA A 268 -29.27 -35.24 3.14
CA ALA A 268 -29.37 -36.35 2.19
C ALA A 268 -28.90 -37.69 2.78
N LEU A 269 -27.81 -37.72 3.54
CA LEU A 269 -27.35 -38.89 4.29
C LEU A 269 -28.36 -39.32 5.36
N ASN A 270 -29.00 -38.37 6.03
CA ASN A 270 -30.07 -38.66 6.99
C ASN A 270 -31.30 -39.25 6.29
N VAL A 271 -31.67 -38.74 5.11
CA VAL A 271 -32.74 -39.31 4.28
C VAL A 271 -32.40 -40.74 3.84
N GLU A 272 -31.19 -40.98 3.34
CA GLU A 272 -30.72 -42.32 2.97
C GLU A 272 -30.80 -43.29 4.16
N ALA A 273 -30.31 -42.89 5.33
CA ALA A 273 -30.38 -43.71 6.54
C ALA A 273 -31.82 -44.06 6.95
N ILE A 274 -32.79 -43.15 6.78
CA ILE A 274 -34.22 -43.41 7.03
C ILE A 274 -34.78 -44.43 6.02
N ILE A 275 -34.40 -44.32 4.75
CA ILE A 275 -34.83 -45.24 3.68
C ILE A 275 -34.37 -46.67 3.99
N ASP A 276 -33.17 -46.80 4.54
CA ASP A 276 -32.54 -48.04 4.99
C ASP A 276 -33.09 -48.57 6.32
N GLY A 277 -33.96 -47.82 6.99
CA GLY A 277 -34.70 -48.24 8.19
C GLY A 277 -34.18 -47.69 9.52
N THR A 278 -33.21 -46.78 9.50
CA THR A 278 -32.76 -46.08 10.71
C THR A 278 -33.87 -45.18 11.25
N ASN A 279 -34.16 -45.27 12.55
CA ASN A 279 -35.15 -44.37 13.14
C ASN A 279 -34.54 -42.96 13.24
N PRO A 280 -35.27 -41.88 12.89
CA PRO A 280 -34.79 -40.51 13.06
C PRO A 280 -34.29 -40.17 14.47
N SER A 281 -34.81 -40.85 15.50
CA SER A 281 -34.34 -40.69 16.89
C SER A 281 -32.86 -40.97 17.11
N GLU A 282 -32.23 -41.75 16.23
CA GLU A 282 -30.82 -42.16 16.29
C GLU A 282 -29.89 -41.28 15.44
N LEU A 283 -30.46 -40.45 14.56
CA LEU A 283 -29.71 -39.65 13.61
C LEU A 283 -28.99 -38.47 14.29
N PRO A 284 -27.80 -38.09 13.79
CA PRO A 284 -27.04 -37.00 14.36
C PRO A 284 -27.75 -35.66 14.18
N MET A 285 -27.90 -34.92 15.28
CA MET A 285 -28.52 -33.60 15.29
C MET A 285 -27.55 -32.47 14.95
N TYR A 286 -26.27 -32.66 15.28
CA TYR A 286 -25.25 -31.64 15.10
C TYR A 286 -24.38 -31.96 13.91
N ILE A 287 -24.05 -30.92 13.14
CA ILE A 287 -22.96 -30.98 12.16
C ILE A 287 -21.76 -30.29 12.80
N ASN A 288 -20.57 -30.87 12.61
CA ASN A 288 -19.35 -30.34 13.17
C ASN A 288 -18.89 -29.12 12.36
N TYR A 289 -19.33 -27.93 12.78
CA TYR A 289 -18.92 -26.66 12.20
C TYR A 289 -17.81 -26.03 13.02
N LYS A 290 -16.79 -25.52 12.33
CA LYS A 290 -15.74 -24.71 12.94
C LYS A 290 -16.08 -23.24 12.72
N LYS A 291 -16.58 -22.58 13.77
CA LYS A 291 -16.87 -21.14 13.75
C LYS A 291 -15.60 -20.37 13.37
N LYS A 292 -15.75 -19.35 12.52
CA LYS A 292 -14.67 -18.51 12.02
C LYS A 292 -15.17 -17.08 11.98
N LEU A 293 -14.49 -16.18 12.70
CA LEU A 293 -14.81 -14.76 12.65
C LEU A 293 -14.39 -14.21 11.29
N SER A 294 -15.34 -13.73 10.50
CA SER A 294 -15.10 -12.96 9.28
C SER A 294 -15.25 -11.47 9.56
N ILE A 295 -14.38 -10.64 8.99
CA ILE A 295 -14.40 -9.18 9.13
C ILE A 295 -14.26 -8.53 7.76
N ASN A 296 -15.15 -7.62 7.39
CA ASN A 296 -15.02 -6.82 6.17
C ASN A 296 -14.07 -5.65 6.42
N TYR A 297 -12.91 -5.65 5.76
CA TYR A 297 -11.90 -4.61 5.89
C TYR A 297 -12.41 -3.26 5.35
N SER A 298 -13.07 -3.27 4.20
CA SER A 298 -13.62 -2.08 3.56
C SER A 298 -14.70 -1.44 4.42
N THR A 299 -15.59 -2.25 5.02
CA THR A 299 -16.58 -1.75 5.99
C THR A 299 -15.90 -1.20 7.23
N ALA A 300 -14.93 -1.93 7.80
CA ALA A 300 -14.20 -1.47 8.98
C ALA A 300 -13.58 -0.08 8.75
N LYS A 301 -12.96 0.14 7.60
CA LYS A 301 -12.44 1.47 7.21
C LYS A 301 -13.54 2.50 6.99
N GLN A 302 -14.61 2.15 6.26
CA GLN A 302 -15.74 3.04 5.97
C GLN A 302 -16.38 3.62 7.24
N ILE A 303 -16.48 2.81 8.29
CA ILE A 303 -17.06 3.21 9.59
C ILE A 303 -16.02 3.67 10.61
N GLU A 304 -14.74 3.80 10.22
CA GLU A 304 -13.61 4.18 11.10
C GLU A 304 -13.42 3.20 12.29
N PHE A 305 -13.69 1.92 12.06
CA PHE A 305 -13.51 0.86 13.03
C PHE A 305 -12.01 0.53 13.25
N PRO A 306 -11.53 0.57 14.50
CA PRO A 306 -10.12 0.28 14.79
C PRO A 306 -9.84 -1.23 14.71
N LEU A 307 -9.19 -1.66 13.62
CA LEU A 307 -8.71 -3.03 13.46
C LEU A 307 -7.48 -3.28 14.35
N ARG A 308 -7.53 -4.32 15.18
CA ARG A 308 -6.40 -4.72 16.03
C ARG A 308 -5.52 -5.70 15.28
N TYR A 309 -4.20 -5.52 15.33
CA TYR A 309 -3.25 -6.46 14.70
C TYR A 309 -3.42 -7.91 15.18
N SER A 310 -3.83 -8.12 16.42
CA SER A 310 -4.13 -9.47 16.96
C SER A 310 -5.24 -10.19 16.19
N MET A 311 -6.13 -9.46 15.51
CA MET A 311 -7.24 -10.02 14.74
C MET A 311 -6.78 -10.55 13.38
N LEU A 312 -5.70 -10.00 12.79
CA LEU A 312 -5.15 -10.45 11.50
C LEU A 312 -4.79 -11.93 11.49
N ALA A 313 -4.43 -12.49 12.65
CA ALA A 313 -4.06 -13.90 12.80
C ALA A 313 -5.24 -14.85 13.01
N SER A 314 -6.38 -14.37 13.50
CA SER A 314 -7.50 -15.21 13.93
C SER A 314 -8.79 -15.01 13.13
N ALA A 315 -8.94 -13.87 12.46
CA ALA A 315 -10.12 -13.52 11.69
C ALA A 315 -9.89 -13.68 10.17
N ASP A 316 -10.97 -13.97 9.47
CA ASP A 316 -11.03 -14.01 8.03
C ASP A 316 -11.39 -12.64 7.46
N PHE A 317 -10.39 -11.90 6.98
CA PHE A 317 -10.61 -10.60 6.37
C PHE A 317 -11.16 -10.74 4.96
N ILE A 318 -12.25 -10.02 4.70
CA ILE A 318 -13.00 -9.95 3.44
C ILE A 318 -12.89 -8.52 2.90
N GLY A 319 -12.73 -8.39 1.59
CA GLY A 319 -12.37 -7.12 0.96
C GLY A 319 -10.88 -6.81 1.15
N GLY A 320 -10.31 -6.08 0.20
CA GLY A 320 -8.93 -5.60 0.25
C GLY A 320 -8.89 -4.08 0.24
N GLU A 321 -7.73 -3.50 0.62
CA GLU A 321 -7.49 -2.06 0.49
C GLU A 321 -7.76 -1.49 -0.90
N ASN A 322 -7.69 -2.33 -1.94
CA ASN A 322 -7.91 -1.94 -3.33
C ASN A 322 -9.33 -1.37 -3.60
N ASP A 323 -10.31 -1.58 -2.73
CA ASP A 323 -11.67 -1.07 -2.90
C ASP A 323 -11.87 0.38 -2.39
N ILE A 324 -10.90 0.94 -1.65
CA ILE A 324 -10.95 2.31 -1.12
C ILE A 324 -9.64 3.02 -1.46
N LYS A 325 -9.69 4.03 -2.34
CA LYS A 325 -8.55 4.93 -2.54
C LYS A 325 -8.30 5.72 -1.26
N GLU A 326 -7.24 5.37 -0.54
CA GLU A 326 -6.85 6.03 0.71
C GLU A 326 -6.27 7.43 0.44
N GLY A 327 -6.66 8.40 1.26
CA GLY A 327 -6.06 9.74 1.25
C GLY A 327 -5.99 10.43 -0.12
N THR A 328 -4.96 11.25 -0.32
CA THR A 328 -4.64 11.76 -1.66
C THR A 328 -3.75 10.74 -2.35
N SER A 329 -4.20 10.20 -3.48
CA SER A 329 -3.37 9.34 -4.32
C SER A 329 -2.42 10.21 -5.15
N TYR A 330 -1.14 9.84 -5.17
CA TYR A 330 -0.11 10.56 -5.91
C TYR A 330 0.38 9.75 -7.13
N SER A 331 0.43 10.40 -8.29
CA SER A 331 1.18 9.90 -9.43
C SER A 331 2.67 10.22 -9.29
N ILE A 332 3.52 9.57 -10.09
CA ILE A 332 4.95 9.88 -10.14
C ILE A 332 5.22 11.37 -10.40
N ILE A 333 4.40 12.02 -11.24
CA ILE A 333 4.54 13.43 -11.59
C ILE A 333 4.22 14.31 -10.39
N ASP A 334 3.20 13.94 -9.60
CA ASP A 334 2.84 14.69 -8.40
C ASP A 334 3.96 14.62 -7.36
N ILE A 335 4.59 13.45 -7.18
CA ILE A 335 5.73 13.29 -6.27
C ILE A 335 6.94 14.05 -6.79
N MET A 336 7.29 13.94 -8.08
CA MET A 336 8.41 14.68 -8.67
C MET A 336 8.25 16.20 -8.49
N LYS A 337 7.07 16.74 -8.79
CA LYS A 337 6.77 18.16 -8.59
C LYS A 337 6.79 18.53 -7.11
N GLY A 338 6.18 17.72 -6.24
CA GLY A 338 6.19 17.94 -4.80
C GLY A 338 7.60 18.00 -4.22
N VAL A 339 8.49 17.11 -4.67
CA VAL A 339 9.91 17.10 -4.28
C VAL A 339 10.62 18.34 -4.82
N VAL A 340 10.51 18.65 -6.12
CA VAL A 340 11.18 19.84 -6.68
C VAL A 340 10.73 21.12 -5.96
N GLU A 341 9.43 21.26 -5.68
CA GLU A 341 8.91 22.48 -5.08
C GLU A 341 9.25 22.62 -3.60
N LYS A 342 9.11 21.55 -2.80
CA LYS A 342 9.06 21.64 -1.33
C LYS A 342 10.17 20.89 -0.60
N ASN A 343 11.05 20.16 -1.30
CA ASN A 343 12.08 19.37 -0.65
C ASN A 343 13.10 20.25 0.09
N LEU A 344 13.33 19.92 1.36
CA LEU A 344 14.18 20.72 2.24
C LEU A 344 15.66 20.74 1.81
N SER A 345 16.16 19.68 1.18
CA SER A 345 17.55 19.66 0.68
C SER A 345 17.72 20.58 -0.53
N LEU A 346 16.73 20.65 -1.41
CA LEU A 346 16.73 21.62 -2.53
C LEU A 346 16.60 23.06 -2.04
N ASP A 347 15.82 23.30 -0.99
CA ASP A 347 15.73 24.62 -0.37
C ASP A 347 17.08 25.09 0.21
N VAL A 348 17.88 24.18 0.77
CA VAL A 348 19.26 24.49 1.19
C VAL A 348 20.10 24.93 -0.01
N GLU A 349 20.04 24.22 -1.14
CA GLU A 349 20.80 24.60 -2.33
C GLU A 349 20.34 25.94 -2.93
N ARG A 350 19.04 26.26 -2.88
CA ARG A 350 18.54 27.60 -3.22
C ARG A 350 19.15 28.67 -2.32
N LYS A 351 19.28 28.40 -1.01
CA LYS A 351 19.96 29.32 -0.08
C LYS A 351 21.45 29.45 -0.37
N ASN A 352 22.13 28.40 -0.83
CA ASN A 352 23.53 28.50 -1.26
C ASN A 352 23.72 29.43 -2.48
N ILE A 353 22.76 29.46 -3.42
CA ILE A 353 22.75 30.44 -4.51
C ILE A 353 22.53 31.87 -3.99
N GLU A 354 21.62 32.05 -3.03
CA GLU A 354 21.41 33.36 -2.39
C GLU A 354 22.67 33.84 -1.66
N LEU A 355 23.36 32.96 -0.93
CA LEU A 355 24.66 33.25 -0.28
C LEU A 355 25.72 33.66 -1.32
N SER A 356 25.88 32.87 -2.38
CA SER A 356 26.81 33.21 -3.48
C SER A 356 26.47 34.54 -4.16
N THR A 357 25.18 34.92 -4.17
CA THR A 357 24.74 36.24 -4.65
C THR A 357 25.16 37.37 -3.71
N GLN A 358 25.16 37.14 -2.39
CA GLN A 358 25.72 38.09 -1.42
C GLN A 358 27.23 38.20 -1.54
N ASP A 359 27.94 37.12 -1.88
CA ASP A 359 29.38 37.17 -2.14
C ASP A 359 29.71 38.05 -3.36
N VAL A 360 28.91 37.95 -4.44
CA VAL A 360 29.03 38.86 -5.59
C VAL A 360 28.80 40.32 -5.18
N LYS A 361 27.80 40.60 -4.34
CA LYS A 361 27.55 41.95 -3.82
C LYS A 361 28.70 42.45 -2.95
N THR A 362 29.25 41.58 -2.11
CA THR A 362 30.42 41.87 -1.28
C THR A 362 31.63 42.20 -2.16
N ALA A 363 31.88 41.41 -3.21
CA ALA A 363 32.94 41.71 -4.18
C ALA A 363 32.74 43.08 -4.85
N LYS A 364 31.50 43.41 -5.25
CA LYS A 364 31.14 44.72 -5.84
C LYS A 364 31.27 45.88 -4.85
N SER A 365 31.04 45.64 -3.56
CA SER A 365 31.16 46.64 -2.51
C SER A 365 32.58 47.21 -2.37
N SER A 366 33.60 46.50 -2.87
CA SER A 366 34.99 46.97 -2.90
C SER A 366 35.18 48.31 -3.65
N TYR A 367 34.24 48.70 -4.51
CA TYR A 367 34.25 49.99 -5.22
C TYR A 367 33.42 51.09 -4.52
N LEU A 368 32.73 50.75 -3.44
CA LEU A 368 32.02 51.73 -2.62
C LEU A 368 33.00 52.49 -1.71
N PRO A 369 32.65 53.73 -1.30
CA PRO A 369 33.45 54.46 -0.34
C PRO A 369 33.41 53.76 1.02
N ASN A 370 34.59 53.52 1.60
CA ASN A 370 34.77 53.11 2.97
C ASN A 370 35.07 54.35 3.83
N VAL A 371 34.21 54.63 4.82
CA VAL A 371 34.37 55.76 5.73
C VAL A 371 34.58 55.23 7.13
N THR A 372 35.73 55.57 7.73
CA THR A 372 36.10 55.14 9.08
C THR A 372 36.32 56.37 9.95
N ALA A 373 35.78 56.36 11.16
CA ALA A 373 36.04 57.38 12.16
C ALA A 373 36.85 56.74 13.29
N ASN A 374 38.01 57.30 13.60
CA ASN A 374 38.85 56.82 14.69
C ASN A 374 39.05 57.94 15.71
N ALA A 375 39.20 57.56 16.97
CA ALA A 375 39.62 58.46 18.04
C ALA A 375 40.81 57.82 18.74
N ASN A 376 41.85 58.61 18.99
CA ASN A 376 43.08 58.16 19.60
C ASN A 376 43.44 59.08 20.75
N ALA A 377 43.70 58.50 21.92
CA ALA A 377 44.17 59.21 23.10
C ALA A 377 45.61 58.78 23.41
N VAL A 378 46.51 59.75 23.56
CA VAL A 378 47.94 59.52 23.79
C VAL A 378 48.34 60.18 25.10
N TYR A 379 49.03 59.41 25.93
CA TYR A 379 49.82 59.93 27.04
C TYR A 379 51.29 59.93 26.63
N LEU A 380 51.93 61.10 26.71
CA LEU A 380 53.34 61.29 26.43
C LEU A 380 54.06 61.65 27.72
N ASP A 381 55.28 61.12 27.91
CA ASP A 381 56.13 61.49 29.05
C ASP A 381 56.24 63.02 29.16
N PRO A 382 55.96 63.62 30.33
CA PRO A 382 55.91 65.09 30.49
C PRO A 382 57.22 65.79 30.12
N LYS A 383 58.38 65.14 30.30
CA LYS A 383 59.69 65.71 29.94
C LYS A 383 59.86 65.79 28.43
N VAL A 384 59.29 64.83 27.70
CA VAL A 384 59.29 64.80 26.24
C VAL A 384 58.26 65.81 25.70
N ALA A 385 57.10 65.92 26.35
CA ALA A 385 56.09 66.91 26.00
C ALA A 385 56.61 68.35 26.21
N GLU A 386 57.35 68.62 27.29
CA GLU A 386 57.89 69.96 27.60
C GLU A 386 58.89 70.47 26.56
N ILE A 387 59.75 69.59 26.02
CA ILE A 387 60.69 69.95 24.94
C ILE A 387 60.04 69.98 23.54
N SER A 388 58.77 69.58 23.42
CA SER A 388 58.03 69.57 22.15
C SER A 388 57.53 70.96 21.72
N ASN A 389 57.62 71.97 22.60
CA ASN A 389 57.23 73.37 22.33
C ASN A 389 55.81 73.52 21.75
N GLY A 390 54.82 72.78 22.27
CA GLY A 390 53.43 72.88 21.80
C GLY A 390 53.08 71.89 20.69
N ALA A 391 54.04 71.10 20.18
CA ALA A 391 53.79 70.16 19.08
C ALA A 391 53.23 68.81 19.56
N ASN A 392 53.55 68.38 20.79
CA ASN A 392 53.08 67.11 21.35
C ASN A 392 52.72 67.28 22.84
N PRO A 393 51.45 67.54 23.16
CA PRO A 393 50.96 67.63 24.53
C PRO A 393 51.12 66.34 25.35
N GLU A 394 51.30 66.47 26.66
CA GLU A 394 51.36 65.35 27.62
C GLU A 394 50.11 64.46 27.56
N PHE A 395 48.94 65.07 27.45
CA PHE A 395 47.68 64.39 27.17
C PHE A 395 47.08 64.98 25.89
N SER A 396 46.88 64.14 24.88
CA SER A 396 46.18 64.53 23.66
C SER A 396 45.12 63.52 23.28
N THR A 397 43.95 64.01 22.88
CA THR A 397 42.88 63.22 22.26
C THR A 397 42.66 63.81 20.88
N SER A 398 42.82 62.99 19.85
CA SER A 398 42.56 63.36 18.46
C SER A 398 41.53 62.43 17.84
N GLY A 399 40.75 62.95 16.90
CA GLY A 399 39.86 62.18 16.05
C GLY A 399 40.25 62.33 14.59
N ASN A 400 40.03 61.29 13.79
CA ASN A 400 40.06 61.41 12.34
C ASN A 400 38.85 60.72 11.70
N VAL A 401 38.45 61.24 10.54
CA VAL A 401 37.52 60.57 9.62
C VAL A 401 38.26 60.34 8.32
N THR A 402 38.41 59.08 7.93
CA THR A 402 39.11 58.67 6.70
C THR A 402 38.10 58.09 5.72
N LEU A 403 38.09 58.65 4.51
CA LEU A 403 37.39 58.16 3.33
C LEU A 403 38.40 57.47 2.42
N GLU A 404 38.15 56.21 2.06
CA GLU A 404 38.88 55.49 1.03
C GLU A 404 37.90 54.94 -0.01
N GLN A 405 38.11 55.24 -1.28
CA GLN A 405 37.27 54.72 -2.36
C GLN A 405 38.14 54.23 -3.51
N VAL A 406 38.03 52.94 -3.83
CA VAL A 406 38.68 52.37 -5.01
C VAL A 406 37.97 52.90 -6.26
N ILE A 407 38.71 53.57 -7.14
CA ILE A 407 38.21 54.03 -8.44
C ILE A 407 38.47 52.97 -9.50
N TYR A 408 39.66 52.37 -9.46
CA TYR A 408 40.06 51.30 -10.36
C TYR A 408 41.01 50.33 -9.68
N SER A 409 40.74 49.03 -9.82
CA SER A 409 41.62 47.97 -9.35
C SER A 409 41.38 46.72 -10.18
N GLU A 410 42.44 46.19 -10.78
CA GLU A 410 42.38 44.90 -11.47
C GLU A 410 42.07 43.74 -10.50
N GLY A 411 42.51 43.85 -9.24
CA GLY A 411 42.19 42.87 -8.20
C GLY A 411 40.70 42.84 -7.85
N ALA A 412 40.10 44.01 -7.61
CA ALA A 412 38.67 44.10 -7.31
C ALA A 412 37.80 43.66 -8.50
N GLY A 413 38.15 44.08 -9.72
CA GLY A 413 37.44 43.69 -10.94
C GLY A 413 37.54 42.19 -11.21
N ALA A 414 38.73 41.59 -11.01
CA ALA A 414 38.90 40.14 -11.09
C ALA A 414 38.06 39.39 -10.06
N ASN A 415 38.03 39.87 -8.81
CA ASN A 415 37.24 39.24 -7.75
C ASN A 415 35.75 39.22 -8.08
N ILE A 416 35.21 40.30 -8.65
CA ILE A 416 33.80 40.33 -9.11
C ILE A 416 33.55 39.24 -10.15
N THR A 417 34.38 39.15 -11.19
CA THR A 417 34.22 38.13 -12.24
C THR A 417 34.36 36.70 -11.68
N ILE A 418 35.30 36.49 -10.75
CA ILE A 418 35.50 35.20 -10.07
C ILE A 418 34.25 34.84 -9.27
N SER A 419 33.75 35.72 -8.41
CA SER A 419 32.53 35.49 -7.63
C SER A 419 31.30 35.27 -8.52
N GLU A 420 31.19 35.97 -9.65
CA GLU A 420 30.09 35.77 -10.60
C GLU A 420 30.12 34.38 -11.24
N ASN A 421 31.30 33.87 -11.60
CA ASN A 421 31.45 32.52 -12.13
C ASN A 421 31.28 31.45 -11.05
N ILE A 422 31.73 31.68 -9.81
CA ILE A 422 31.43 30.79 -8.67
C ILE A 422 29.92 30.72 -8.43
N ARG A 423 29.19 31.84 -8.49
CA ARG A 423 27.73 31.83 -8.39
C ARG A 423 27.07 31.03 -9.52
N LYS A 424 27.56 31.14 -10.76
CA LYS A 424 27.06 30.30 -11.87
C LYS A 424 27.36 28.83 -11.62
N ALA A 425 28.54 28.49 -11.11
CA ALA A 425 28.88 27.13 -10.72
C ALA A 425 27.91 26.61 -9.65
N GLN A 426 27.61 27.42 -8.61
CA GLN A 426 26.63 27.07 -7.58
C GLN A 426 25.21 26.85 -8.16
N ASN A 427 24.83 27.58 -9.20
CA ASN A 427 23.58 27.34 -9.91
C ASN A 427 23.56 25.96 -10.59
N GLU A 428 24.68 25.55 -11.19
CA GLU A 428 24.79 24.19 -11.76
C GLU A 428 24.87 23.10 -10.68
N THR A 429 25.36 23.41 -9.48
CA THR A 429 25.24 22.52 -8.31
C THR A 429 23.78 22.30 -7.91
N TYR A 430 22.96 23.36 -7.90
CA TYR A 430 21.53 23.22 -7.70
C TYR A 430 20.87 22.38 -8.81
N ASN A 431 21.20 22.64 -10.08
CA ASN A 431 20.66 21.87 -11.21
C ASN A 431 21.00 20.37 -11.09
N ALA A 432 22.22 20.01 -10.67
CA ALA A 432 22.58 18.61 -10.39
C ALA A 432 21.74 18.03 -9.24
N ALA A 433 21.60 18.76 -8.14
CA ALA A 433 20.80 18.35 -7.00
C ALA A 433 19.31 18.20 -7.35
N GLU A 434 18.77 19.05 -8.24
CA GLU A 434 17.39 18.97 -8.73
C GLU A 434 17.18 17.69 -9.56
N LEU A 435 18.10 17.37 -10.48
CA LEU A 435 18.04 16.12 -11.23
C LEU A 435 18.16 14.89 -10.31
N ASP A 436 19.03 14.93 -9.29
CA ASP A 436 19.15 13.86 -8.29
C ASP A 436 17.87 13.73 -7.45
N ALA A 437 17.25 14.85 -7.08
CA ALA A 437 15.99 14.86 -6.34
C ALA A 437 14.85 14.25 -7.15
N LEU A 438 14.78 14.53 -8.46
CA LEU A 438 13.85 13.88 -9.38
C LEU A 438 14.08 12.36 -9.45
N LEU A 439 15.33 11.91 -9.56
CA LEU A 439 15.64 10.48 -9.53
C LEU A 439 15.25 9.84 -8.18
N ASN A 440 15.55 10.51 -7.06
CA ASN A 440 15.18 10.03 -5.73
C ASN A 440 13.66 9.94 -5.55
N ALA A 441 12.90 10.88 -6.14
CA ALA A 441 11.44 10.82 -6.20
C ALA A 441 10.97 9.58 -6.97
N SER A 442 11.56 9.29 -8.14
CA SER A 442 11.29 8.08 -8.92
C SER A 442 11.58 6.80 -8.14
N VAL A 443 12.75 6.73 -7.49
CA VAL A 443 13.15 5.58 -6.65
C VAL A 443 12.12 5.36 -5.54
N ALA A 444 11.73 6.41 -4.83
CA ALA A 444 10.75 6.31 -3.75
C ALA A 444 9.38 5.85 -4.26
N TYR A 445 8.93 6.38 -5.41
CA TYR A 445 7.67 6.00 -6.04
C TYR A 445 7.65 4.52 -6.44
N PHE A 446 8.65 4.04 -7.19
CA PHE A 446 8.67 2.65 -7.64
C PHE A 446 8.90 1.68 -6.48
N ASN A 447 9.71 2.03 -5.49
CA ASN A 447 9.86 1.22 -4.28
C ASN A 447 8.54 1.12 -3.49
N ALA A 448 7.78 2.22 -3.39
CA ALA A 448 6.46 2.19 -2.75
C ALA A 448 5.47 1.31 -3.52
N LEU A 449 5.48 1.34 -4.86
CA LEU A 449 4.65 0.47 -5.69
C LEU A 449 5.01 -1.01 -5.56
N VAL A 450 6.31 -1.35 -5.53
CA VAL A 450 6.80 -2.71 -5.28
C VAL A 450 6.27 -3.21 -3.92
N LEU A 451 6.40 -2.39 -2.88
CA LEU A 451 5.99 -2.77 -1.52
C LEU A 451 4.48 -2.85 -1.35
N LYS A 452 3.73 -1.96 -2.00
CA LYS A 452 2.25 -2.02 -2.10
C LYS A 452 1.83 -3.33 -2.79
N THR A 453 2.42 -3.63 -3.95
CA THR A 453 2.10 -4.85 -4.70
C THR A 453 2.50 -6.12 -3.93
N ASN A 454 3.63 -6.10 -3.21
CA ASN A 454 4.03 -7.20 -2.34
C ASN A 454 2.99 -7.43 -1.22
N ALA A 455 2.49 -6.39 -0.56
CA ALA A 455 1.44 -6.52 0.44
C ALA A 455 0.17 -7.18 -0.15
N GLU A 456 -0.25 -6.75 -1.34
CA GLU A 456 -1.37 -7.34 -2.07
C GLU A 456 -1.15 -8.83 -2.38
N ILE A 457 0.03 -9.19 -2.89
CA ILE A 457 0.43 -10.57 -3.20
C ILE A 457 0.48 -11.44 -1.94
N GLN A 458 1.05 -10.94 -0.84
CA GLN A 458 1.09 -11.67 0.43
C GLN A 458 -0.31 -11.91 0.99
N ASN A 459 -1.22 -10.94 0.83
CA ASN A 459 -2.61 -11.09 1.21
C ASN A 459 -3.28 -12.19 0.36
N GLN A 460 -3.13 -12.17 -0.97
CA GLN A 460 -3.65 -13.23 -1.85
C GLN A 460 -3.13 -14.62 -1.46
N ASN A 461 -1.83 -14.73 -1.18
CA ASN A 461 -1.20 -15.97 -0.73
C ASN A 461 -1.71 -16.45 0.64
N LEU A 462 -1.98 -15.52 1.57
CA LEU A 462 -2.62 -15.84 2.85
C LEU A 462 -4.03 -16.41 2.64
N GLN A 463 -4.83 -15.81 1.76
CA GLN A 463 -6.17 -16.29 1.42
C GLN A 463 -6.13 -17.68 0.77
N LEU A 464 -5.17 -17.92 -0.12
CA LEU A 464 -4.95 -19.24 -0.71
C LEU A 464 -4.58 -20.29 0.36
N THR A 465 -3.74 -19.94 1.33
CA THR A 465 -3.41 -20.84 2.46
C THR A 465 -4.62 -21.14 3.33
N LYS A 466 -5.50 -20.16 3.57
CA LYS A 466 -6.76 -20.39 4.29
C LYS A 466 -7.65 -21.39 3.56
N LYS A 467 -7.81 -21.22 2.24
CA LYS A 467 -8.57 -22.16 1.40
C LYS A 467 -7.96 -23.56 1.41
N ASN A 468 -6.64 -23.68 1.29
CA ASN A 468 -5.96 -24.97 1.32
C ASN A 468 -6.03 -25.65 2.69
N LEU A 469 -6.01 -24.87 3.78
CA LEU A 469 -6.27 -25.37 5.14
C LEU A 469 -7.68 -25.96 5.26
N GLU A 470 -8.67 -25.32 4.63
CA GLU A 470 -10.04 -25.81 4.62
C GLU A 470 -10.14 -27.17 3.91
N ILE A 471 -9.52 -27.31 2.73
CA ILE A 471 -9.45 -28.59 2.00
C ILE A 471 -8.79 -29.67 2.87
N ALA A 472 -7.72 -29.33 3.59
CA ALA A 472 -7.07 -30.29 4.49
C ALA A 472 -7.95 -30.67 5.70
N ASP A 473 -8.67 -29.71 6.30
CA ASP A 473 -9.64 -29.98 7.38
C ASP A 473 -10.77 -30.90 6.85
N GLN A 474 -11.25 -30.70 5.61
CA GLN A 474 -12.27 -31.54 4.95
C GLN A 474 -11.75 -32.96 4.68
N ASN A 475 -10.57 -33.11 4.07
CA ASN A 475 -9.97 -34.42 3.79
C ASN A 475 -9.68 -35.19 5.09
N PHE A 476 -9.28 -34.51 6.17
CA PHE A 476 -9.10 -35.13 7.47
C PHE A 476 -10.44 -35.62 8.06
N ALA A 477 -11.50 -34.82 7.94
CA ALA A 477 -12.84 -35.20 8.39
C ALA A 477 -13.42 -36.38 7.59
N ALA A 478 -13.09 -36.48 6.30
CA ALA A 478 -13.43 -37.62 5.45
C ALA A 478 -12.54 -38.86 5.69
N GLY A 479 -11.45 -38.72 6.45
CA GLY A 479 -10.48 -39.80 6.71
C GLY A 479 -9.50 -40.05 5.56
N GLU A 480 -9.45 -39.16 4.56
CA GLU A 480 -8.58 -39.23 3.38
C GLU A 480 -7.17 -38.69 3.64
N SER A 481 -7.00 -37.82 4.64
CA SER A 481 -5.70 -37.26 5.03
C SER A 481 -5.43 -37.37 6.54
N GLY A 482 -4.16 -37.23 6.92
CA GLY A 482 -3.75 -37.25 8.32
C GLY A 482 -3.84 -35.89 9.01
N LYS A 483 -4.00 -35.88 10.34
CA LYS A 483 -3.95 -34.64 11.15
C LYS A 483 -2.67 -33.82 10.96
N SER A 484 -1.59 -34.45 10.49
CA SER A 484 -0.34 -33.79 10.10
C SER A 484 -0.55 -32.69 9.06
N ASP A 485 -1.44 -32.92 8.10
CA ASP A 485 -1.66 -31.99 6.98
C ASP A 485 -2.31 -30.70 7.49
N VAL A 486 -3.36 -30.85 8.30
CA VAL A 486 -4.03 -29.75 9.00
C VAL A 486 -3.04 -28.95 9.85
N LEU A 487 -2.19 -29.62 10.64
CA LEU A 487 -1.22 -28.95 11.49
C LEU A 487 -0.17 -28.19 10.67
N ARG A 488 0.23 -28.74 9.52
CA ARG A 488 1.18 -28.08 8.62
C ARG A 488 0.60 -26.84 7.98
N PHE A 489 -0.65 -26.88 7.50
CA PHE A 489 -1.31 -25.68 6.99
C PHE A 489 -1.59 -24.64 8.07
N ARG A 490 -1.87 -25.04 9.31
CA ARG A 490 -1.96 -24.08 10.44
C ARG A 490 -0.63 -23.38 10.70
N SER A 491 0.49 -24.10 10.59
CA SER A 491 1.83 -23.49 10.65
C SER A 491 2.05 -22.53 9.49
N GLN A 492 1.67 -22.91 8.26
CA GLN A 492 1.80 -22.06 7.08
C GLN A 492 0.94 -20.79 7.18
N LEU A 493 -0.27 -20.90 7.73
CA LEU A 493 -1.16 -19.77 7.97
C LEU A 493 -0.50 -18.74 8.88
N ALA A 494 0.10 -19.19 9.99
CA ALA A 494 0.82 -18.31 10.91
C ALA A 494 2.02 -17.61 10.23
N GLN A 495 2.79 -18.35 9.42
CA GLN A 495 3.91 -17.79 8.67
C GLN A 495 3.46 -16.75 7.64
N ASN A 496 2.44 -17.06 6.84
CA ASN A 496 1.93 -16.14 5.82
C ASN A 496 1.27 -14.91 6.45
N THR A 497 0.66 -15.04 7.63
CA THR A 497 0.15 -13.90 8.40
C THR A 497 1.29 -12.96 8.80
N GLN A 498 2.40 -13.52 9.32
CA GLN A 498 3.57 -12.73 9.66
C GLN A 498 4.18 -12.03 8.43
N SER A 499 4.24 -12.73 7.30
CA SER A 499 4.71 -12.15 6.02
C SER A 499 3.85 -10.98 5.57
N LEU A 500 2.51 -11.09 5.67
CA LEU A 500 1.60 -9.99 5.35
C LEU A 500 1.82 -8.79 6.29
N ILE A 501 1.89 -9.01 7.61
CA ILE A 501 2.15 -7.93 8.58
C ILE A 501 3.46 -7.19 8.24
N ASN A 502 4.50 -7.94 7.88
CA ASN A 502 5.77 -7.34 7.49
C ASN A 502 5.65 -6.53 6.19
N ALA A 503 4.95 -7.06 5.18
CA ALA A 503 4.73 -6.36 3.91
C ALA A 503 3.93 -5.05 4.11
N GLU A 504 2.88 -5.08 4.93
CA GLU A 504 2.11 -3.87 5.28
C GLU A 504 2.96 -2.81 5.99
N ASN A 505 3.79 -3.23 6.95
CA ASN A 505 4.70 -2.32 7.63
C ASN A 505 5.72 -1.70 6.67
N GLN A 506 6.25 -2.48 5.71
CA GLN A 506 7.18 -1.97 4.70
C GLN A 506 6.49 -0.98 3.74
N LYS A 507 5.25 -1.28 3.30
CA LYS A 507 4.42 -0.36 2.52
C LYS A 507 4.26 0.98 3.24
N GLN A 508 3.87 0.96 4.51
CA GLN A 508 3.70 2.18 5.30
C GLN A 508 5.01 2.95 5.48
N GLN A 509 6.14 2.26 5.65
CA GLN A 509 7.46 2.91 5.73
C GLN A 509 7.83 3.62 4.43
N ALA A 510 7.49 3.03 3.28
CA ALA A 510 7.71 3.67 1.98
C ALA A 510 6.85 4.92 1.81
N PHE A 511 5.60 4.89 2.26
CA PHE A 511 4.71 6.06 2.25
C PHE A 511 5.24 7.18 3.15
N ASN A 512 5.75 6.83 4.34
CA ASN A 512 6.40 7.79 5.23
C ASN A 512 7.64 8.44 4.58
N ALA A 513 8.43 7.67 3.82
CA ALA A 513 9.59 8.19 3.09
C ALA A 513 9.17 9.18 1.98
N ILE A 514 8.10 8.89 1.25
CA ILE A 514 7.53 9.80 0.26
C ILE A 514 7.03 11.10 0.93
N ASN A 515 6.32 10.99 2.05
CA ASN A 515 5.90 12.17 2.83
C ASN A 515 7.09 13.03 3.25
N GLN A 516 8.19 12.41 3.72
CA GLN A 516 9.41 13.15 4.04
C GLN A 516 10.01 13.86 2.81
N LEU A 517 10.08 13.18 1.66
CA LEU A 517 10.65 13.75 0.43
C LEU A 517 9.83 14.94 -0.09
N MET A 518 8.50 14.85 -0.03
CA MET A 518 7.57 15.92 -0.42
C MET A 518 7.37 16.99 0.68
N ASN A 519 8.02 16.83 1.83
CA ASN A 519 7.86 17.72 3.00
C ASN A 519 6.40 17.82 3.50
N ASN A 520 5.69 16.69 3.48
CA ASN A 520 4.39 16.52 4.11
C ASN A 520 4.57 16.06 5.57
N PRO A 521 3.59 16.29 6.46
CA PRO A 521 3.57 15.64 7.77
C PRO A 521 3.63 14.11 7.62
N ILE A 522 4.45 13.43 8.43
CA ILE A 522 4.69 11.98 8.28
C ILE A 522 3.42 11.15 8.43
N ALA A 523 2.50 11.59 9.31
CA ALA A 523 1.23 10.91 9.55
C ALA A 523 0.16 11.15 8.46
N THR A 524 0.50 11.87 7.38
CA THR A 524 -0.44 12.07 6.26
C THR A 524 -0.72 10.73 5.58
N GLU A 525 -1.98 10.31 5.56
CA GLU A 525 -2.40 9.14 4.79
C GLU A 525 -2.33 9.46 3.30
N ILE A 526 -1.59 8.63 2.56
CA ILE A 526 -1.36 8.77 1.13
C ILE A 526 -1.53 7.40 0.47
N ASP A 527 -1.85 7.41 -0.82
CA ASP A 527 -1.74 6.24 -1.68
C ASP A 527 -0.93 6.60 -2.93
N ILE A 528 -0.53 5.57 -3.68
CA ILE A 528 0.27 5.69 -4.89
C ILE A 528 -0.50 5.10 -6.06
N ASP A 529 -0.65 5.90 -7.12
CA ASP A 529 -1.28 5.47 -8.36
C ASP A 529 -0.44 4.37 -9.03
N ASN A 530 -1.11 3.33 -9.52
CA ASN A 530 -0.43 2.21 -10.17
C ASN A 530 0.30 2.66 -11.45
N ALA A 531 1.58 2.31 -11.57
CA ALA A 531 2.33 2.44 -12.82
C ALA A 531 2.15 1.19 -13.68
N LYS A 532 1.78 1.39 -14.95
CA LYS A 532 1.74 0.33 -15.95
C LYS A 532 2.48 0.76 -17.20
N ILE A 533 3.34 -0.12 -17.69
CA ILE A 533 4.10 0.12 -18.91
C ILE A 533 3.13 0.30 -20.08
N SER A 534 3.35 1.30 -20.93
CA SER A 534 2.49 1.62 -22.08
C SER A 534 1.06 2.06 -21.75
N GLU A 535 0.78 2.46 -20.49
CA GLU A 535 -0.51 3.01 -20.08
C GLU A 535 -0.33 4.32 -19.30
N GLY A 536 -1.34 5.20 -19.36
CA GLY A 536 -1.37 6.46 -18.60
C GLY A 536 -0.15 7.33 -18.88
N VAL A 537 0.51 7.81 -17.82
CA VAL A 537 1.72 8.66 -17.95
C VAL A 537 2.91 7.94 -18.59
N PHE A 538 2.88 6.60 -18.67
CA PHE A 538 3.93 5.78 -19.27
C PHE A 538 3.56 5.25 -20.67
N GLU A 539 2.58 5.84 -21.36
CA GLU A 539 2.16 5.42 -22.71
C GLU A 539 3.32 5.34 -23.71
N ASN A 540 4.30 6.25 -23.59
CA ASN A 540 5.46 6.33 -24.48
C ASN A 540 6.63 5.41 -24.06
N TYR A 541 6.54 4.69 -22.94
CA TYR A 541 7.60 3.81 -22.43
C TYR A 541 7.50 2.40 -23.01
N LYS A 542 7.47 2.30 -24.34
CA LYS A 542 7.28 1.04 -25.07
C LYS A 542 8.60 0.30 -25.23
N TYR A 543 8.88 -0.64 -24.33
CA TYR A 543 10.13 -1.41 -24.35
C TYR A 543 10.35 -2.17 -25.65
N GLN A 544 9.29 -2.61 -26.35
CA GLN A 544 9.41 -3.33 -27.62
C GLN A 544 10.02 -2.48 -28.73
N ASP A 545 9.74 -1.17 -28.77
CA ASP A 545 10.30 -0.29 -29.78
C ASP A 545 11.76 0.05 -29.46
N PHE A 546 12.07 0.21 -28.18
CA PHE A 546 13.43 0.42 -27.72
C PHE A 546 14.32 -0.82 -27.94
N LEU A 547 13.79 -2.01 -27.66
CA LEU A 547 14.49 -3.28 -27.85
C LEU A 547 14.92 -3.50 -29.32
N LYS A 548 14.08 -3.13 -30.30
CA LYS A 548 14.45 -3.24 -31.73
C LYS A 548 15.74 -2.49 -32.07
N ILE A 549 15.98 -1.35 -31.41
CA ILE A 549 17.19 -0.54 -31.61
C ILE A 549 18.36 -1.14 -30.82
N LEU A 550 18.11 -1.58 -29.58
CA LEU A 550 19.14 -2.13 -28.69
C LEU A 550 19.65 -3.52 -29.10
N ASP A 551 18.81 -4.36 -29.69
CA ASP A 551 19.18 -5.70 -30.17
C ASP A 551 19.96 -5.65 -31.49
N ASP A 552 19.89 -4.54 -32.23
CA ASP A 552 20.65 -4.37 -33.46
C ASP A 552 22.11 -4.00 -33.13
N PRO A 553 23.09 -4.85 -33.51
CA PRO A 553 24.50 -4.62 -33.21
C PRO A 553 25.10 -3.39 -33.92
N LYS A 554 24.43 -2.85 -34.95
CA LYS A 554 24.82 -1.62 -35.64
C LYS A 554 24.17 -0.38 -35.05
N LEU A 555 22.88 -0.46 -34.69
CA LEU A 555 22.15 0.70 -34.18
C LEU A 555 22.50 1.01 -32.73
N ARG A 556 22.74 -0.02 -31.90
CA ARG A 556 23.04 0.15 -30.47
C ARG A 556 24.26 1.04 -30.18
N PRO A 557 25.46 0.82 -30.78
CA PRO A 557 26.60 1.70 -30.53
C PRO A 557 26.34 3.16 -30.92
N THR A 558 25.62 3.39 -32.01
CA THR A 558 25.29 4.74 -32.50
C THR A 558 24.30 5.45 -31.56
N LEU A 559 23.33 4.73 -31.01
CA LEU A 559 22.42 5.26 -29.99
C LEU A 559 23.19 5.59 -28.70
N ILE A 560 24.08 4.71 -28.24
CA ILE A 560 24.93 4.95 -27.07
C ILE A 560 25.73 6.25 -27.26
N GLU A 561 26.38 6.40 -28.41
CA GLU A 561 27.17 7.59 -28.72
C GLU A 561 26.33 8.88 -28.66
N PHE A 562 25.13 8.87 -29.25
CA PHE A 562 24.19 9.98 -29.16
C PHE A 562 23.80 10.30 -27.71
N LEU A 563 23.45 9.29 -26.92
CA LEU A 563 23.05 9.49 -25.52
C LEU A 563 24.21 10.00 -24.66
N VAL A 564 25.44 9.56 -24.92
CA VAL A 564 26.65 10.07 -24.25
C VAL A 564 26.92 11.52 -24.63
N GLU A 565 26.76 11.90 -25.90
CA GLU A 565 26.90 13.30 -26.34
C GLU A 565 25.85 14.21 -25.66
N GLU A 566 24.59 13.77 -25.61
CA GLU A 566 23.53 14.52 -24.92
C GLU A 566 23.77 14.59 -23.41
N ALA A 567 24.19 13.49 -22.78
CA ALA A 567 24.53 13.47 -21.37
C ALA A 567 25.65 14.47 -21.04
N LYS A 568 26.76 14.47 -21.81
CA LYS A 568 27.87 15.41 -21.63
C LYS A 568 27.44 16.87 -21.83
N LYS A 569 26.53 17.12 -22.78
CA LYS A 569 25.98 18.46 -23.07
C LYS A 569 25.07 18.97 -21.95
N ASN A 570 24.22 18.12 -21.41
CA ASN A 570 23.22 18.50 -20.42
C ASN A 570 23.77 18.50 -18.99
N ALA A 571 24.79 17.68 -18.70
CA ALA A 571 25.40 17.47 -17.37
C ALA A 571 25.74 18.79 -16.65
N PRO A 572 25.01 19.13 -15.57
CA PRO A 572 25.34 20.28 -14.74
C PRO A 572 26.70 20.17 -14.08
N GLU A 573 27.18 18.95 -13.81
CA GLU A 573 28.50 18.69 -13.21
C GLU A 573 29.64 19.20 -14.13
N LEU A 574 29.51 19.01 -15.45
CA LEU A 574 30.47 19.54 -16.43
C LEU A 574 30.37 21.06 -16.59
N LYS A 575 29.15 21.62 -16.54
CA LYS A 575 28.93 23.07 -16.58
C LYS A 575 29.50 23.75 -15.33
N ASN A 576 29.32 23.15 -14.15
CA ASN A 576 29.90 23.59 -12.88
C ASN A 576 31.43 23.66 -12.97
N ILE A 577 32.08 22.59 -13.44
CA ILE A 577 33.54 22.59 -13.66
C ILE A 577 33.93 23.66 -14.67
N GLY A 578 33.16 23.86 -15.74
CA GLY A 578 33.37 24.92 -16.73
C GLY A 578 33.45 26.31 -16.09
N TYR A 579 32.48 26.67 -15.26
CA TYR A 579 32.48 27.96 -14.56
C TYR A 579 33.60 28.10 -13.51
N ASN A 580 33.92 27.01 -12.78
CA ASN A 580 35.07 26.99 -11.87
C ASN A 580 36.40 27.16 -12.62
N MET A 581 36.50 26.60 -13.83
CA MET A 581 37.66 26.77 -14.71
C MET A 581 37.76 28.21 -15.20
N GLU A 582 36.65 28.85 -15.60
CA GLU A 582 36.65 30.28 -15.96
C GLU A 582 37.09 31.18 -14.78
N ALA A 583 36.63 30.89 -13.56
CA ALA A 583 37.05 31.58 -12.34
C ALA A 583 38.57 31.41 -12.09
N THR A 584 39.08 30.19 -12.22
CA THR A 584 40.50 29.87 -12.07
C THR A 584 41.36 30.55 -13.14
N GLN A 585 40.91 30.56 -14.40
CA GLN A 585 41.56 31.28 -15.49
C GLN A 585 41.56 32.79 -15.28
N ARG A 586 40.49 33.36 -14.71
CA ARG A 586 40.47 34.79 -14.33
C ARG A 586 41.50 35.08 -13.25
N ASN A 587 41.68 34.19 -12.29
CA ASN A 587 42.70 34.28 -11.25
C ASN A 587 44.13 34.16 -11.83
N TYR A 588 44.35 33.26 -12.79
CA TYR A 588 45.61 33.17 -13.53
C TYR A 588 45.93 34.48 -14.26
N ARG A 589 44.96 35.07 -14.99
CA ARG A 589 45.15 36.36 -15.70
C ARG A 589 45.47 37.51 -14.76
N LEU A 590 44.79 37.58 -13.61
CA LEU A 590 45.05 38.56 -12.54
C LEU A 590 46.52 38.48 -12.07
N ASN A 591 47.03 37.27 -11.86
CA ASN A 591 48.40 37.08 -11.36
C ASN A 591 49.48 37.10 -12.45
N ASN A 592 49.11 36.93 -13.73
CA ASN A 592 50.04 36.98 -14.86
C ASN A 592 50.20 38.38 -15.45
N LEU A 593 49.12 38.93 -16.02
CA LEU A 593 49.13 40.24 -16.68
C LEU A 593 48.66 41.35 -15.72
N GLY A 594 47.71 41.05 -14.85
CA GLY A 594 47.15 42.02 -13.89
C GLY A 594 48.16 42.55 -12.86
N ARG A 595 49.30 41.88 -12.66
CA ARG A 595 50.39 42.36 -11.79
C ARG A 595 51.03 43.67 -12.26
N PHE A 596 50.87 44.03 -13.53
CA PHE A 596 51.40 45.28 -14.11
C PHE A 596 50.37 46.40 -14.16
N VAL A 597 49.19 46.18 -13.57
CA VAL A 597 48.09 47.15 -13.60
C VAL A 597 48.06 47.90 -12.25
N PRO A 598 48.17 49.24 -12.25
CA PRO A 598 48.10 50.01 -11.01
C PRO A 598 46.68 50.01 -10.43
N THR A 599 46.59 50.15 -9.11
CA THR A 599 45.33 50.47 -8.42
C THR A 599 45.24 51.98 -8.24
N VAL A 600 44.06 52.54 -8.52
CA VAL A 600 43.74 53.96 -8.36
C VAL A 600 42.66 54.10 -7.30
N ALA A 601 42.91 54.88 -6.26
CA ALA A 601 41.98 55.14 -5.17
C ALA A 601 41.89 56.63 -4.86
N LEU A 602 40.69 57.09 -4.52
CA LEU A 602 40.45 58.39 -3.90
C LEU A 602 40.61 58.24 -2.39
N GLN A 603 41.39 59.12 -1.78
CA GLN A 603 41.61 59.17 -0.34
C GLN A 603 41.26 60.56 0.18
N GLY A 604 40.47 60.59 1.25
CA GLY A 604 40.13 61.79 1.99
C GLY A 604 40.36 61.57 3.48
N GLN A 605 40.89 62.56 4.18
CA GLN A 605 41.04 62.49 5.63
C GLN A 605 40.70 63.84 6.23
N TYR A 606 39.94 63.83 7.32
CA TYR A 606 39.64 64.98 8.15
C TYR A 606 40.16 64.69 9.55
N ASN A 607 41.04 65.54 10.09
CA ASN A 607 41.64 65.39 11.42
C ASN A 607 41.12 66.50 12.33
N LEU A 608 40.82 66.14 13.58
CA LEU A 608 40.29 67.03 14.61
C LEU A 608 41.08 66.82 15.90
N ALA A 609 41.62 67.89 16.46
CA ALA A 609 42.15 67.87 17.83
C ALA A 609 40.96 68.05 18.80
N ILE A 610 40.67 67.04 19.62
CA ILE A 610 39.49 67.04 20.50
C ILE A 610 39.83 67.66 21.86
N SER A 611 40.96 67.27 22.44
CA SER A 611 41.42 67.82 23.73
C SER A 611 42.93 67.72 23.86
N GLU A 612 43.55 68.77 24.39
CA GLU A 612 44.97 68.80 24.68
C GLU A 612 45.18 69.39 26.08
N SER A 613 45.95 68.73 26.94
CA SER A 613 46.20 69.17 28.31
C SER A 613 47.56 68.69 28.85
N GLY A 614 48.01 69.27 29.97
CA GLY A 614 49.31 68.96 30.59
C GLY A 614 50.49 69.75 30.03
N LYS A 615 51.70 69.26 30.26
CA LYS A 615 52.95 69.88 29.76
C LYS A 615 53.00 69.85 28.23
N GLY A 616 53.64 70.83 27.62
CA GLY A 616 53.83 70.87 26.16
C GLY A 616 52.60 71.26 25.33
N THR A 617 51.57 71.86 25.94
CA THR A 617 50.34 72.35 25.27
C THR A 617 50.46 73.76 24.70
N THR A 618 51.35 74.59 25.25
CA THR A 618 51.49 75.99 24.85
C THR A 618 52.53 76.15 23.75
N VAL A 619 52.10 76.70 22.61
CA VAL A 619 52.99 77.06 21.49
C VAL A 619 53.72 78.39 21.82
N PRO A 620 55.06 78.49 21.67
CA PRO A 620 55.79 79.73 21.90
C PRO A 620 55.30 80.89 21.03
N THR A 621 55.33 82.11 21.58
CA THR A 621 54.94 83.34 20.86
C THR A 621 55.78 83.55 19.59
N GLY A 622 55.11 83.79 18.46
CA GLY A 622 55.74 83.99 17.15
C GLY A 622 55.67 82.77 16.22
N PHE A 623 55.16 81.63 16.69
CA PHE A 623 54.96 80.42 15.89
C PHE A 623 53.48 80.23 15.50
N PRO A 624 53.19 79.76 14.27
CA PRO A 624 51.83 79.46 13.84
C PRO A 624 51.26 78.24 14.60
N THR A 625 50.01 78.34 15.03
CA THR A 625 49.27 77.23 15.65
C THR A 625 48.54 76.42 14.58
N THR A 626 48.50 75.10 14.74
CA THR A 626 47.73 74.22 13.86
C THR A 626 46.23 74.53 13.97
N PRO A 627 45.48 74.63 12.86
CA PRO A 627 44.03 74.81 12.90
C PRO A 627 43.34 73.65 13.64
N GLU A 628 42.24 73.94 14.35
CA GLU A 628 41.48 72.95 15.13
C GLU A 628 40.94 71.78 14.27
N GLY A 629 40.83 71.96 12.95
CA GLY A 629 40.52 70.89 12.01
C GLY A 629 41.28 71.03 10.69
N THR A 630 41.80 69.92 10.18
CA THR A 630 42.54 69.88 8.91
C THR A 630 41.99 68.79 8.01
N TYR A 631 42.04 69.01 6.69
CA TYR A 631 41.62 67.99 5.73
C TYR A 631 42.62 67.86 4.59
N ASN A 632 42.69 66.66 4.03
CA ASN A 632 43.42 66.37 2.81
C ASN A 632 42.58 65.47 1.92
N VAL A 633 42.59 65.76 0.62
CA VAL A 633 41.97 64.93 -0.42
C VAL A 633 43.03 64.68 -1.46
N GLY A 634 43.18 63.43 -1.88
CA GLY A 634 44.19 63.02 -2.84
C GLY A 634 43.76 61.81 -3.65
N VAL A 635 44.35 61.67 -4.83
CA VAL A 635 44.25 60.45 -5.62
C VAL A 635 45.55 59.68 -5.45
N ASN A 636 45.45 58.43 -5.02
CA ASN A 636 46.58 57.54 -4.84
C ASN A 636 46.67 56.56 -6.00
N LEU A 637 47.85 56.46 -6.62
CA LEU A 637 48.16 55.47 -7.64
C LEU A 637 49.23 54.52 -7.08
N SER A 638 48.87 53.24 -6.93
CA SER A 638 49.73 52.21 -6.36
C SER A 638 50.02 51.12 -7.38
N LEU A 639 51.29 50.96 -7.76
CA LEU A 639 51.78 49.88 -8.60
C LEU A 639 52.77 49.02 -7.81
N PRO A 640 52.39 47.79 -7.40
CA PRO A 640 53.31 46.93 -6.67
C PRO A 640 54.38 46.37 -7.61
N ILE A 641 55.63 46.79 -7.43
CA ILE A 641 56.76 46.34 -8.26
C ILE A 641 57.24 44.94 -7.87
N PHE A 642 57.33 44.67 -6.56
CA PHE A 642 57.76 43.37 -6.03
C PHE A 642 57.00 43.02 -4.75
N GLN A 643 56.31 41.88 -4.75
CA GLN A 643 55.48 41.42 -3.63
C GLN A 643 55.97 40.06 -3.11
N GLN A 644 57.24 39.96 -2.73
CA GLN A 644 57.83 38.73 -2.16
C GLN A 644 57.56 37.47 -3.03
N ASN A 645 57.59 37.61 -4.37
CA ASN A 645 57.26 36.56 -5.34
C ASN A 645 55.81 35.99 -5.29
N GLN A 646 54.90 36.55 -4.48
CA GLN A 646 53.54 36.02 -4.28
C GLN A 646 52.75 35.88 -5.58
N ARG A 647 52.86 36.86 -6.50
CA ARG A 647 52.17 36.83 -7.79
C ARG A 647 52.58 35.65 -8.67
N ASN A 648 53.87 35.30 -8.66
CA ASN A 648 54.38 34.17 -9.43
C ASN A 648 53.92 32.83 -8.83
N ILE A 649 53.85 32.74 -7.49
CA ILE A 649 53.32 31.58 -6.79
C ILE A 649 51.84 31.42 -7.10
N ASN A 650 51.02 32.47 -6.89
CA ASN A 650 49.59 32.43 -7.16
C ASN A 650 49.27 32.12 -8.64
N ARG A 651 50.10 32.60 -9.59
CA ARG A 651 49.97 32.24 -11.00
C ARG A 651 50.17 30.73 -11.20
N GLN A 652 51.20 30.15 -10.59
CA GLN A 652 51.45 28.71 -10.68
C GLN A 652 50.36 27.90 -9.96
N THR A 653 49.90 28.35 -8.80
CA THR A 653 48.76 27.75 -8.08
C THR A 653 47.51 27.73 -8.96
N ALA A 654 47.15 28.86 -9.58
CA ALA A 654 46.01 28.91 -10.48
C ALA A 654 46.18 27.99 -11.71
N LYS A 655 47.41 27.83 -12.22
CA LYS A 655 47.68 26.90 -13.32
C LYS A 655 47.51 25.43 -12.90
N ILE A 656 48.02 25.07 -11.71
CA ILE A 656 47.85 23.72 -11.15
C ILE A 656 46.38 23.44 -10.86
N GLN A 657 45.63 24.42 -10.36
CA GLN A 657 44.18 24.30 -10.14
C GLN A 657 43.42 24.12 -11.47
N GLU A 658 43.82 24.82 -12.54
CA GLU A 658 43.25 24.61 -13.88
C GLU A 658 43.53 23.18 -14.36
N ASP A 659 44.77 22.70 -14.24
CA ASP A 659 45.13 21.34 -14.64
C ASP A 659 44.36 20.29 -13.81
N GLN A 660 44.14 20.54 -12.51
CA GLN A 660 43.30 19.69 -11.66
C GLN A 660 41.84 19.65 -12.14
N LEU A 661 41.26 20.79 -12.50
CA LEU A 661 39.89 20.87 -13.04
C LEU A 661 39.76 20.16 -14.39
N LEU A 662 40.80 20.21 -15.25
CA LEU A 662 40.83 19.47 -16.51
C LEU A 662 40.83 17.95 -16.29
N ILE A 663 41.63 17.45 -15.34
CA ILE A 663 41.65 16.03 -14.97
C ILE A 663 40.30 15.60 -14.38
N GLN A 664 39.70 16.44 -13.52
CA GLN A 664 38.36 16.18 -12.98
C GLN A 664 37.30 16.14 -14.08
N LYS A 665 37.36 17.07 -15.03
CA LYS A 665 36.47 17.09 -16.20
C LYS A 665 36.56 15.79 -16.99
N GLU A 666 37.77 15.36 -17.34
CA GLU A 666 38.00 14.10 -18.08
C GLU A 666 37.45 12.89 -17.31
N ASN A 667 37.68 12.82 -16.01
CA ASN A 667 37.11 11.76 -15.17
C ASN A 667 35.58 11.79 -15.14
N ILE A 668 34.95 12.97 -15.08
CA ILE A 668 33.47 13.07 -15.14
C ILE A 668 32.96 12.64 -16.52
N GLU A 669 33.62 13.05 -17.61
CA GLU A 669 33.24 12.64 -18.96
C GLU A 669 33.31 11.11 -19.13
N LEU A 670 34.36 10.47 -18.61
CA LEU A 670 34.50 9.00 -18.59
C LEU A 670 33.42 8.34 -17.71
N ASN A 671 33.09 8.91 -16.55
CA ASN A 671 32.05 8.39 -15.68
C ASN A 671 30.66 8.49 -16.31
N ILE A 672 30.36 9.59 -17.01
CA ILE A 672 29.11 9.74 -17.78
C ILE A 672 29.02 8.66 -18.85
N GLU A 673 30.09 8.48 -19.62
CA GLU A 673 30.15 7.47 -20.68
C GLU A 673 29.94 6.06 -20.14
N ARG A 674 30.66 5.69 -19.08
CA ARG A 674 30.46 4.41 -18.40
C ARG A 674 29.02 4.25 -17.90
N ASN A 675 28.48 5.26 -17.20
CA ASN A 675 27.15 5.17 -16.59
C ASN A 675 26.05 4.97 -17.63
N VAL A 676 26.09 5.70 -18.75
CA VAL A 676 25.13 5.51 -19.85
C VAL A 676 25.23 4.11 -20.45
N ASN A 677 26.46 3.58 -20.64
CA ASN A 677 26.66 2.22 -21.14
C ASN A 677 26.10 1.16 -20.17
N ASP A 678 26.42 1.27 -18.88
CA ASP A 678 25.98 0.32 -17.85
C ASP A 678 24.45 0.32 -17.73
N ILE A 679 23.82 1.50 -17.68
CA ILE A 679 22.36 1.64 -17.60
C ILE A 679 21.68 1.01 -18.83
N LEU A 680 22.23 1.16 -20.03
CA LEU A 680 21.64 0.54 -21.22
C LEU A 680 21.75 -0.99 -21.21
N LEU A 681 22.84 -1.54 -20.67
CA LEU A 681 22.94 -2.99 -20.43
C LEU A 681 21.92 -3.46 -19.41
N ASP A 682 21.68 -2.67 -18.36
CA ASP A 682 20.64 -2.94 -17.37
C ASP A 682 19.25 -2.89 -17.99
N ILE A 683 18.96 -1.93 -18.87
CA ILE A 683 17.67 -1.89 -19.60
C ILE A 683 17.45 -3.17 -20.41
N ILE A 684 18.47 -3.64 -21.16
CA ILE A 684 18.37 -4.90 -21.92
C ILE A 684 18.02 -6.07 -20.98
N ASN A 685 18.69 -6.13 -19.82
CA ASN A 685 18.41 -7.14 -18.81
C ASN A 685 16.97 -7.04 -18.27
N GLN A 686 16.50 -5.85 -17.93
CA GLN A 686 15.14 -5.66 -17.41
C GLN A 686 14.07 -6.02 -18.44
N ILE A 687 14.29 -5.72 -19.72
CA ILE A 687 13.38 -6.13 -20.79
C ILE A 687 13.28 -7.67 -20.87
N ALA A 688 14.40 -8.38 -20.79
CA ALA A 688 14.40 -9.84 -20.75
C ALA A 688 13.69 -10.40 -19.49
N ASN A 689 13.93 -9.80 -18.32
CA ASN A 689 13.31 -10.21 -17.06
C ASN A 689 11.79 -10.01 -17.07
N ILE A 690 11.27 -8.97 -17.73
CA ILE A 690 9.82 -8.78 -17.88
C ILE A 690 9.20 -9.98 -18.59
N GLU A 691 9.75 -10.42 -19.73
CA GLU A 691 9.20 -11.54 -20.50
C GLU A 691 9.36 -12.88 -19.76
N ILE A 692 10.54 -13.12 -19.18
CA ILE A 692 10.84 -14.37 -18.44
C ILE A 692 9.93 -14.50 -17.20
N SER A 693 9.79 -13.42 -16.42
CA SER A 693 8.95 -13.43 -15.23
C SER A 693 7.47 -13.62 -15.56
N LYS A 694 7.00 -13.11 -16.71
CA LYS A 694 5.64 -13.33 -17.20
C LYS A 694 5.34 -14.81 -17.39
N VAL A 695 6.17 -15.46 -18.19
CA VAL A 695 6.00 -16.88 -18.53
C VAL A 695 6.14 -17.74 -17.27
N SER A 696 7.06 -17.37 -16.37
CA SER A 696 7.24 -18.04 -15.09
C SER A 696 6.00 -17.94 -14.19
N GLU A 697 5.38 -16.77 -14.09
CA GLU A 697 4.15 -16.58 -13.31
C GLU A 697 2.98 -17.39 -13.90
N GLU A 698 2.76 -17.28 -15.21
CA GLU A 698 1.69 -17.99 -15.92
C GLU A 698 1.82 -19.52 -15.72
N THR A 699 3.03 -20.05 -15.89
CA THR A 699 3.30 -21.49 -15.72
C THR A 699 3.17 -21.93 -14.27
N ALA A 700 3.67 -21.14 -13.31
CA ALA A 700 3.57 -21.47 -11.89
C ALA A 700 2.12 -21.44 -11.39
N LYS A 701 1.29 -20.53 -11.93
CA LYS A 701 -0.15 -20.48 -11.66
C LYS A 701 -0.86 -21.73 -12.15
N GLU A 702 -0.65 -22.12 -13.40
CA GLU A 702 -1.26 -23.33 -13.96
C GLU A 702 -0.84 -24.58 -13.18
N SER A 703 0.45 -24.67 -12.80
CA SER A 703 0.95 -25.75 -11.95
C SER A 703 0.28 -25.79 -10.57
N LEU A 704 0.05 -24.64 -9.94
CA LEU A 704 -0.66 -24.55 -8.67
C LEU A 704 -2.11 -25.01 -8.81
N ASP A 705 -2.83 -24.54 -9.83
CA ASP A 705 -4.24 -24.87 -10.06
C ASP A 705 -4.42 -26.40 -10.26
N LEU A 706 -3.56 -27.03 -11.07
CA LEU A 706 -3.57 -28.47 -11.28
C LEU A 706 -3.26 -29.24 -9.99
N THR A 707 -2.26 -28.80 -9.23
CA THR A 707 -1.84 -29.46 -7.98
C THR A 707 -2.89 -29.32 -6.89
N GLN A 708 -3.55 -28.17 -6.80
CA GLN A 708 -4.63 -27.94 -5.84
C GLN A 708 -5.81 -28.87 -6.10
N ASN A 709 -6.23 -29.02 -7.36
CA ASN A 709 -7.29 -29.95 -7.75
C ASN A 709 -6.90 -31.41 -7.46
N ALA A 710 -5.66 -31.80 -7.77
CA ALA A 710 -5.18 -33.14 -7.48
C ALA A 710 -5.10 -33.42 -5.97
N TYR A 711 -4.71 -32.45 -5.14
CA TYR A 711 -4.66 -32.60 -3.68
C TYR A 711 -6.06 -32.73 -3.09
N ALA A 712 -7.02 -31.94 -3.58
CA ALA A 712 -8.42 -32.04 -3.18
C ALA A 712 -9.02 -33.43 -3.48
N GLN A 713 -8.49 -34.14 -4.48
CA GLN A 713 -8.88 -35.52 -4.83
C GLN A 713 -7.99 -36.60 -4.17
N GLY A 714 -7.07 -36.21 -3.28
CA GLY A 714 -6.12 -37.13 -2.63
C GLY A 714 -5.05 -37.73 -3.56
N ALA A 715 -4.90 -37.21 -4.79
CA ALA A 715 -4.01 -37.77 -5.82
C ALA A 715 -2.54 -37.33 -5.69
N VAL A 716 -2.26 -36.25 -4.96
CA VAL A 716 -0.90 -35.74 -4.68
C VAL A 716 -0.72 -35.44 -3.20
N PRO A 717 0.50 -35.55 -2.65
CA PRO A 717 0.76 -35.23 -1.25
C PRO A 717 0.78 -33.72 -1.00
N LEU A 718 0.42 -33.31 0.22
CA LEU A 718 0.42 -31.91 0.68
C LEU A 718 1.70 -31.13 0.34
N ILE A 719 2.87 -31.78 0.44
CA ILE A 719 4.15 -31.13 0.16
C ILE A 719 4.18 -30.53 -1.25
N GLN A 720 3.65 -31.24 -2.25
CA GLN A 720 3.63 -30.74 -3.63
C GLN A 720 2.74 -29.52 -3.78
N LEU A 721 1.61 -29.47 -3.05
CA LEU A 721 0.74 -28.30 -3.05
C LEU A 721 1.42 -27.08 -2.40
N ILE A 722 2.12 -27.26 -1.28
CA ILE A 722 2.87 -26.18 -0.63
C ILE A 722 4.01 -25.69 -1.52
N ASP A 723 4.72 -26.61 -2.19
CA ASP A 723 5.81 -26.27 -3.12
C ASP A 723 5.27 -25.49 -4.33
N ALA A 724 4.15 -25.93 -4.93
CA ALA A 724 3.50 -25.23 -6.04
C ALA A 724 3.01 -23.83 -5.64
N GLN A 725 2.41 -23.69 -4.44
CA GLN A 725 1.99 -22.40 -3.89
C GLN A 725 3.19 -21.47 -3.67
N THR A 726 4.30 -21.99 -3.14
CA THR A 726 5.53 -21.22 -2.91
C THR A 726 6.15 -20.75 -4.22
N ASN A 727 6.19 -21.62 -5.24
CA ASN A 727 6.70 -21.28 -6.57
C ASN A 727 5.84 -20.20 -7.24
N TYR A 728 4.51 -20.30 -7.14
CA TYR A 728 3.61 -19.27 -7.67
C TYR A 728 3.80 -17.92 -6.96
N LEU A 729 3.88 -17.90 -5.63
CA LEU A 729 4.17 -16.69 -4.86
C LEU A 729 5.48 -16.02 -5.32
N GLN A 730 6.56 -16.80 -5.45
CA GLN A 730 7.86 -16.26 -5.89
C GLN A 730 7.80 -15.71 -7.32
N ALA A 731 7.12 -16.40 -8.23
CA ALA A 731 6.96 -15.96 -9.62
C ALA A 731 6.12 -14.68 -9.72
N GLN A 732 5.06 -14.57 -8.92
CA GLN A 732 4.21 -13.38 -8.86
C GLN A 732 4.98 -12.15 -8.35
N LEU A 733 5.80 -12.31 -7.29
CA LEU A 733 6.66 -11.25 -6.77
C LEU A 733 7.74 -10.82 -7.79
N ALA A 734 8.36 -11.78 -8.47
CA ALA A 734 9.34 -11.50 -9.51
C ALA A 734 8.73 -10.70 -10.68
N ARG A 735 7.52 -11.08 -11.13
CA ARG A 735 6.79 -10.37 -12.19
C ARG A 735 6.40 -8.95 -11.78
N ALA A 736 5.91 -8.77 -10.56
CA ALA A 736 5.56 -7.45 -10.04
C ALA A 736 6.78 -6.51 -10.04
N THR A 737 7.93 -7.01 -9.58
CA THR A 737 9.17 -6.21 -9.47
C THR A 737 9.76 -5.87 -10.85
N ALA A 738 9.77 -6.81 -11.79
CA ALA A 738 10.39 -6.64 -13.12
C ALA A 738 9.82 -5.44 -13.91
N ASN A 739 8.51 -5.19 -13.82
CA ASN A 739 7.90 -4.04 -14.51
C ASN A 739 8.37 -2.70 -13.93
N TYR A 740 8.47 -2.62 -12.60
CA TYR A 740 8.90 -1.40 -11.92
C TYR A 740 10.39 -1.16 -12.06
N ASP A 741 11.21 -2.22 -12.07
CA ASP A 741 12.65 -2.12 -12.29
C ASP A 741 12.97 -1.54 -13.67
N TYR A 742 12.29 -1.97 -14.73
CA TYR A 742 12.46 -1.39 -16.07
C TYR A 742 12.15 0.12 -16.10
N LEU A 743 11.05 0.54 -15.47
CA LEU A 743 10.66 1.95 -15.42
C LEU A 743 11.65 2.75 -14.58
N LEU A 744 12.14 2.20 -13.46
CA LEU A 744 13.15 2.83 -12.63
C LEU A 744 14.48 2.97 -13.37
N THR A 745 14.94 1.93 -14.08
CA THR A 745 16.15 2.01 -14.90
C THR A 745 15.99 3.02 -16.04
N SER A 746 14.78 3.17 -16.60
CA SER A 746 14.48 4.24 -17.55
C SER A 746 14.65 5.63 -16.92
N MET A 747 14.19 5.83 -15.68
CA MET A 747 14.42 7.08 -14.93
C MET A 747 15.91 7.33 -14.63
N GLN A 748 16.69 6.27 -14.38
CA GLN A 748 18.14 6.38 -14.19
C GLN A 748 18.82 6.83 -15.49
N LEU A 749 18.40 6.32 -16.65
CA LEU A 749 18.89 6.77 -17.95
C LEU A 749 18.55 8.26 -18.17
N GLU A 750 17.31 8.65 -17.90
CA GLU A 750 16.83 10.03 -17.99
C GLU A 750 17.65 11.00 -17.12
N ARG A 751 17.97 10.60 -15.89
CA ARG A 751 18.90 11.34 -15.03
C ARG A 751 20.31 11.42 -15.62
N ALA A 752 20.83 10.31 -16.16
CA ALA A 752 22.18 10.27 -16.72
C ALA A 752 22.33 11.18 -17.95
N ILE A 753 21.28 11.28 -18.79
CA ILE A 753 21.26 12.19 -19.95
C ILE A 753 20.83 13.63 -19.58
N GLY A 754 20.47 13.87 -18.32
CA GLY A 754 20.02 15.16 -17.81
C GLY A 754 18.69 15.63 -18.39
N TYR A 755 17.80 14.70 -18.76
CA TYR A 755 16.53 14.98 -19.41
C TYR A 755 15.46 13.97 -18.98
N PHE A 756 14.45 14.43 -18.23
CA PHE A 756 13.30 13.62 -17.81
C PHE A 756 12.11 13.83 -18.76
N PHE A 757 11.66 12.79 -19.46
CA PHE A 757 10.58 12.91 -20.45
C PHE A 757 9.25 13.27 -19.79
N LEU A 758 8.98 12.76 -18.59
CA LEU A 758 7.76 13.06 -17.81
C LEU A 758 7.68 14.51 -17.33
N MET A 759 8.82 15.21 -17.28
CA MET A 759 8.91 16.61 -16.80
C MET A 759 8.98 17.62 -17.93
N ASN A 760 9.04 17.18 -19.18
CA ASN A 760 9.08 18.02 -20.37
C ASN A 760 7.80 17.91 -21.20
N ASP A 761 7.52 18.93 -22.00
CA ASP A 761 6.37 18.92 -22.89
C ASP A 761 6.56 17.95 -24.08
N GLU A 762 5.45 17.58 -24.71
CA GLU A 762 5.45 16.63 -25.81
C GLU A 762 6.28 17.08 -27.01
N ALA A 763 6.34 18.39 -27.31
CA ALA A 763 7.11 18.90 -28.43
C ALA A 763 8.62 18.76 -28.19
N SER A 764 9.08 19.07 -26.97
CA SER A 764 10.47 18.86 -26.54
C SER A 764 10.87 17.38 -26.59
N ASN A 765 9.96 16.49 -26.15
CA ASN A 765 10.17 15.05 -26.23
C ASN A 765 10.29 14.55 -27.67
N GLN A 766 9.45 15.05 -28.58
CA GLN A 766 9.52 14.71 -30.00
C GLN A 766 10.79 15.25 -30.68
N ASP A 767 11.25 16.45 -30.31
CA ASP A 767 12.54 16.97 -30.79
C ASP A 767 13.70 16.05 -30.39
N PHE A 768 13.76 15.62 -29.12
CA PHE A 768 14.78 14.70 -28.65
C PHE A 768 14.79 13.40 -29.48
N ILE A 769 13.61 12.79 -29.68
CA ILE A 769 13.47 11.54 -30.45
C ILE A 769 13.88 11.74 -31.91
N GLN A 770 13.51 12.87 -32.53
CA GLN A 770 13.91 13.20 -33.90
C GLN A 770 15.43 13.37 -34.02
N ARG A 771 16.08 14.06 -33.08
CA ARG A 771 17.54 14.22 -33.07
C ARG A 771 18.25 12.88 -32.92
N ALA A 772 17.75 12.01 -32.04
CA ALA A 772 18.27 10.65 -31.88
C ALA A 772 18.14 9.84 -33.19
N THR A 773 16.96 9.89 -33.81
CA THR A 773 16.68 9.16 -35.07
C THR A 773 17.56 9.67 -36.20
N GLN A 774 17.71 10.99 -36.37
CA GLN A 774 18.58 11.58 -37.38
C GLN A 774 20.06 11.25 -37.14
N TYR A 775 20.51 11.24 -35.88
CA TYR A 775 21.89 10.86 -35.55
C TYR A 775 22.16 9.40 -35.94
N ILE A 776 21.22 8.50 -35.65
CA ILE A 776 21.31 7.07 -36.01
C ILE A 776 21.30 6.88 -37.53
N LEU A 777 20.45 7.60 -38.26
CA LEU A 777 20.35 7.53 -39.73
C LEU A 777 21.56 8.14 -40.46
N ASN A 778 22.24 9.12 -39.87
CA ASN A 778 23.39 9.77 -40.52
C ASN A 778 24.69 8.96 -40.41
N LYS A 779 24.78 8.04 -39.44
CA LYS A 779 25.99 7.22 -39.19
C LYS A 779 25.88 5.76 -39.68
N ASN A 780 24.70 5.34 -40.13
CA ASN A 780 24.44 4.02 -40.72
C ASN A 780 24.03 4.18 -42.18
#